data_AF-A0A667YIZ3-F1
#
_entry.id   AF-A0A667YIZ3-F1
#
_cell.length_a   1.000
_cell.length_b   1.000
_cell.length_c   1.000
_cell.angle_alpha   90.00
_cell.angle_beta   90.00
_cell.angle_gamma   90.00
#
_symmetry.space_group_name_H-M   'P 1'
#
loop_
_entity.id
_entity.type
_entity.pdbx_description
1 polymer ?
#
loop_
_entity_poly.entity_id
_entity_poly.type
_entity_poly.pdbx_seq_one_letter_code
_entity_poly.pdbx_strand_id
1 'polypeptide(L)'
;MGIKVAVSCTLLYIVVDVAVTTVLYTHGSDLSIFGEDTQHFNILLSVLDLWGMVLLRACLLLGASIGVLWNREDGPQRVWKLSTLIFLICLTIITYALAKLLMMTEVDALAHQPWFLSLFFWTCTSSIGVMMLWRLLGKESNSVTNRRSSSSSSEKESNSGATLGRLLTYCSNDAGLLFIAFLFLLISAVCESFIPYYTGKAIDGIVVHQSMEYFTKPLVKLSALAVASSIAMGVRGGVFTLTFARLSLRLRNLLFRSLMKQEIGFFDANHTGDITSRLTADTTQVSDLISQNVNILLRSVIKGAGYFIFMFGMSWKLTLVTIMGFPFICIISKVYGNYYKKLTKEVQTGLANANKVAEETISAMRTVRSFANEEREADSYYARLIVIFQLNKKQALAYACYMWSSCISELALQVAILYYGGHLVVTGQMSGGTLISFVIYELELGECLESIASVYTGLMQGVGAAEKVFEYLDRKPKHPLEGKEEPDKCTGIVEFKDVTFAYPTRPETDVLQGVTFTLRPGEVTALVGPSGSGKSSCVGLLENFYPPKQGHVLLDGKPVDTYQHAYLHSRVALVGQEPVLFARTIEENITYGLTDVAMETVVQTATKANAHDFITTLHKGYNTDVGEKGIQLSGGQKQRVAIARALIRNPRVLILDEATSALDAESEHIVQQALSSISHQHTVLVIAHRLSTVEKADNIIVLDRGCVAEQGTHGQLMASGGLYFKLVQRQVLGMETGSEVLHPDEQSGWRAEARGRQHRGDSSASESECDVRY
;
A
#
# COMPACT_ATOMS: atom_id res chain seq x y z
N MET A 1 -7.33 -31.38 0.11
CA MET A 1 -8.42 -32.37 0.31
C MET A 1 -9.04 -32.56 -1.06
N GLY A 2 -8.93 -33.74 -1.67
CA GLY A 2 -9.34 -33.91 -3.08
C GLY A 2 -10.86 -33.91 -3.26
N ILE A 3 -11.35 -33.47 -4.43
CA ILE A 3 -12.77 -33.45 -4.84
C ILE A 3 -13.56 -34.69 -4.38
N LYS A 4 -12.98 -35.89 -4.50
CA LYS A 4 -13.62 -37.15 -4.06
C LYS A 4 -13.94 -37.18 -2.56
N VAL A 5 -13.05 -36.64 -1.72
CA VAL A 5 -13.24 -36.56 -0.27
C VAL A 5 -14.31 -35.53 0.06
N ALA A 6 -14.30 -34.37 -0.62
CA ALA A 6 -15.33 -33.35 -0.48
C ALA A 6 -16.73 -33.88 -0.80
N VAL A 7 -16.87 -34.55 -1.95
CA VAL A 7 -18.12 -35.19 -2.39
C VAL A 7 -18.54 -36.34 -1.48
N SER A 8 -17.60 -37.15 -1.00
CA SER A 8 -17.92 -38.22 -0.04
C SER A 8 -18.42 -37.67 1.29
N CYS A 9 -17.83 -36.57 1.78
CA CYS A 9 -18.30 -35.90 2.99
C CYS A 9 -19.69 -35.29 2.81
N THR A 10 -19.98 -34.70 1.64
CA THR A 10 -21.31 -34.12 1.36
C THR A 10 -22.40 -35.19 1.25
N LEU A 11 -22.10 -36.32 0.59
CA LEU A 11 -23.04 -37.44 0.49
C LEU A 11 -23.30 -38.09 1.86
N LEU A 12 -22.27 -38.29 2.67
CA LEU A 12 -22.43 -38.79 4.04
C LEU A 12 -23.31 -37.85 4.88
N TYR A 13 -23.08 -36.54 4.75
CA TYR A 13 -23.87 -35.53 5.45
C TYR A 13 -25.35 -35.54 5.06
N ILE A 14 -25.67 -35.74 3.77
CA ILE A 14 -27.07 -35.85 3.31
C ILE A 14 -27.77 -37.02 4.01
N VAL A 15 -27.11 -38.18 4.10
CA VAL A 15 -27.67 -39.36 4.77
C VAL A 15 -27.91 -39.09 6.25
N VAL A 16 -26.94 -38.46 6.93
CA VAL A 16 -27.07 -38.07 8.35
C VAL A 16 -28.20 -37.06 8.53
N ASP A 17 -28.31 -36.05 7.67
CA ASP A 17 -29.33 -35.02 7.76
C ASP A 17 -30.75 -35.59 7.63
N VAL A 18 -30.97 -36.43 6.62
CA VAL A 18 -32.27 -37.08 6.40
C VAL A 18 -32.61 -38.04 7.53
N ALA A 19 -31.65 -38.86 7.98
CA ALA A 19 -31.87 -39.82 9.06
C ALA A 19 -32.20 -39.13 10.38
N VAL A 20 -31.40 -38.16 10.81
CA VAL A 20 -31.60 -37.44 12.08
C VAL A 20 -32.91 -36.63 12.05
N THR A 21 -33.21 -35.93 10.94
CA THR A 21 -34.47 -35.18 10.82
C THR A 21 -35.69 -36.11 10.88
N THR A 22 -35.61 -37.28 10.24
CA THR A 22 -36.73 -38.25 10.24
C THR A 22 -36.93 -38.87 11.62
N VAL A 23 -35.85 -39.26 12.32
CA VAL A 23 -35.92 -39.79 13.69
C VAL A 23 -36.48 -38.75 14.66
N LEU A 24 -36.07 -37.49 14.54
CA LEU A 24 -36.57 -36.40 15.37
C LEU A 24 -38.04 -36.07 15.09
N TYR A 25 -38.49 -36.24 13.84
CA TYR A 25 -39.88 -36.06 13.44
C TYR A 25 -40.79 -37.19 13.94
N THR A 26 -40.37 -38.46 13.80
CA THR A 26 -41.18 -39.63 14.22
C THR A 26 -41.06 -39.98 15.69
N HIS A 27 -40.51 -39.06 16.51
CA HIS A 27 -40.24 -39.29 17.94
C HIS A 27 -39.50 -40.62 18.23
N GLY A 28 -38.61 -41.04 17.33
CA GLY A 28 -37.91 -42.32 17.41
C GLY A 28 -38.52 -43.43 16.53
N SER A 29 -39.78 -43.83 16.73
CA SER A 29 -40.34 -45.04 16.07
C SER A 29 -41.81 -44.95 15.63
N ASP A 30 -42.52 -43.86 15.89
CA ASP A 30 -43.96 -43.76 15.61
C ASP A 30 -44.21 -43.27 14.18
N LEU A 31 -44.13 -44.18 13.21
CA LEU A 31 -44.45 -43.91 11.81
C LEU A 31 -45.93 -43.59 11.54
N SER A 32 -46.83 -43.86 12.50
CA SER A 32 -48.26 -43.50 12.42
C SER A 32 -48.47 -41.98 12.35
N ILE A 33 -47.57 -41.20 12.95
CA ILE A 33 -47.59 -39.72 12.93
C ILE A 33 -47.50 -39.21 11.49
N PHE A 34 -46.76 -39.89 10.61
CA PHE A 34 -46.65 -39.51 9.21
C PHE A 34 -47.97 -39.67 8.46
N GLY A 35 -48.71 -40.76 8.73
CA GLY A 35 -50.02 -41.01 8.11
C GLY A 35 -51.09 -40.03 8.58
N GLU A 36 -51.04 -39.63 9.85
CA GLU A 36 -52.01 -38.71 10.45
C GLU A 36 -51.76 -37.25 10.03
N ASP A 37 -50.51 -36.77 10.11
CA ASP A 37 -50.15 -35.41 9.69
C ASP A 37 -50.29 -35.18 8.18
N THR A 38 -50.12 -36.22 7.35
CA THR A 38 -50.33 -36.09 5.89
C THR A 38 -51.82 -36.02 5.51
N GLN A 39 -52.71 -36.65 6.28
CA GLN A 39 -54.15 -36.62 6.03
C GLN A 39 -54.82 -35.36 6.60
N HIS A 40 -54.28 -34.81 7.69
CA HIS A 40 -54.83 -33.63 8.38
C HIS A 40 -53.80 -32.50 8.53
N PHE A 41 -53.07 -32.18 7.45
CA PHE A 41 -52.04 -31.14 7.49
C PHE A 41 -52.62 -29.77 7.87
N ASN A 42 -52.16 -29.24 9.00
CA ASN A 42 -52.43 -27.88 9.43
C ASN A 42 -51.11 -27.17 9.75
N ILE A 43 -50.84 -26.07 9.04
CA ILE A 43 -49.60 -25.29 9.20
C ILE A 43 -49.43 -24.68 10.60
N LEU A 44 -50.47 -24.61 11.42
CA LEU A 44 -50.37 -24.11 12.79
C LEU A 44 -50.06 -25.20 13.83
N LEU A 45 -50.28 -26.49 13.49
CA LEU A 45 -50.23 -27.60 14.46
C LEU A 45 -49.29 -28.74 14.06
N SER A 46 -49.12 -29.01 12.76
CA SER A 46 -48.26 -30.08 12.25
C SER A 46 -46.81 -29.62 12.11
N VAL A 47 -45.86 -30.56 12.23
CA VAL A 47 -44.41 -30.33 12.07
C VAL A 47 -43.89 -30.89 10.73
N LEU A 48 -44.78 -31.43 9.89
CA LEU A 48 -44.47 -32.07 8.61
C LEU A 48 -43.76 -31.14 7.62
N ASP A 49 -44.06 -29.84 7.69
CA ASP A 49 -43.43 -28.81 6.88
C ASP A 49 -41.95 -28.60 7.20
N LEU A 50 -41.55 -28.64 8.48
CA LEU A 50 -40.14 -28.62 8.89
C LEU A 50 -39.39 -29.88 8.42
N TRP A 51 -40.04 -31.04 8.47
CA TRP A 51 -39.47 -32.27 7.92
C TRP A 51 -39.27 -32.15 6.39
N GLY A 52 -40.25 -31.60 5.66
CA GLY A 52 -40.16 -31.37 4.21
C GLY A 52 -38.95 -30.52 3.77
N MET A 53 -38.47 -29.62 4.63
CA MET A 53 -37.27 -28.80 4.35
C MET A 53 -35.99 -29.64 4.20
N VAL A 54 -35.92 -30.84 4.79
CA VAL A 54 -34.77 -31.73 4.63
C VAL A 54 -34.63 -32.23 3.19
N LEU A 55 -35.76 -32.47 2.51
CA LEU A 55 -35.77 -32.91 1.11
C LEU A 55 -35.19 -31.83 0.21
N LEU A 56 -35.55 -30.57 0.46
CA LEU A 56 -34.99 -29.43 -0.26
C LEU A 56 -33.46 -29.35 -0.08
N ARG A 57 -32.96 -29.47 1.16
CA ARG A 57 -31.51 -29.46 1.44
C ARG A 57 -30.77 -30.63 0.82
N ALA A 58 -31.33 -31.83 0.92
CA ALA A 58 -30.78 -33.04 0.34
C ALA A 58 -30.67 -32.93 -1.18
N CYS A 59 -31.74 -32.46 -1.85
CA CYS A 59 -31.74 -32.23 -3.30
C CYS A 59 -30.68 -31.23 -3.74
N LEU A 60 -30.50 -30.12 -3.00
CA LEU A 60 -29.47 -29.12 -3.32
C LEU A 60 -28.06 -29.72 -3.24
N LEU A 61 -27.71 -30.37 -2.13
CA LEU A 61 -26.38 -30.98 -1.97
C LEU A 61 -26.15 -32.16 -2.92
N LEU A 62 -27.17 -32.96 -3.23
CA LEU A 62 -27.08 -34.04 -4.21
C LEU A 62 -26.83 -33.48 -5.60
N GLY A 63 -27.58 -32.44 -6.01
CA GLY A 63 -27.38 -31.76 -7.28
C GLY A 63 -25.97 -31.17 -7.43
N ALA A 64 -25.45 -30.53 -6.37
CA ALA A 64 -24.07 -30.02 -6.36
C ALA A 64 -23.04 -31.15 -6.45
N SER A 65 -23.24 -32.23 -5.70
CA SER A 65 -22.32 -33.39 -5.68
C SER A 65 -22.28 -34.09 -7.05
N ILE A 66 -23.44 -34.30 -7.68
CA ILE A 66 -23.57 -34.86 -9.04
C ILE A 66 -22.92 -33.92 -10.07
N GLY A 67 -23.18 -32.62 -9.99
CA GLY A 67 -22.61 -31.63 -10.91
C GLY A 67 -21.08 -31.58 -10.87
N VAL A 68 -20.49 -31.69 -9.67
CA VAL A 68 -19.04 -31.74 -9.47
C VAL A 68 -18.44 -33.09 -9.90
N LEU A 69 -19.16 -34.20 -9.71
CA LEU A 69 -18.75 -35.53 -10.18
C LEU A 69 -18.76 -35.63 -11.70
N TRP A 70 -19.77 -35.06 -12.35
CA TRP A 70 -20.00 -35.14 -13.80
C TRP A 70 -19.03 -34.25 -14.58
N ASN A 71 -18.78 -33.03 -14.13
CA ASN A 71 -17.79 -32.13 -14.73
C ASN A 71 -16.81 -31.63 -13.68
N ARG A 72 -15.64 -32.27 -13.60
CA ARG A 72 -14.63 -31.98 -12.57
C ARG A 72 -13.92 -30.65 -12.76
N GLU A 73 -13.91 -30.10 -13.98
CA GLU A 73 -13.25 -28.83 -14.28
C GLU A 73 -14.17 -27.64 -13.99
N ASP A 74 -15.37 -27.60 -14.59
CA ASP A 74 -16.29 -26.47 -14.41
C ASP A 74 -17.28 -26.64 -13.24
N GLY A 75 -17.50 -27.87 -12.77
CA GLY A 75 -18.49 -28.17 -11.73
C GLY A 75 -18.27 -27.35 -10.45
N PRO A 76 -17.05 -27.34 -9.87
CA PRO A 76 -16.74 -26.52 -8.70
C PRO A 76 -16.97 -25.01 -8.92
N GLN A 77 -16.67 -24.49 -10.12
CA GLN A 77 -16.89 -23.08 -10.45
C GLN A 77 -18.38 -22.72 -10.51
N ARG A 78 -19.21 -23.60 -11.09
CA ARG A 78 -20.68 -23.41 -11.13
C ARG A 78 -21.27 -23.44 -9.72
N VAL A 79 -20.83 -24.39 -8.89
CA VAL A 79 -21.21 -24.47 -7.47
C VAL A 79 -20.82 -23.20 -6.72
N TRP A 80 -19.61 -22.68 -6.94
CA TRP A 80 -19.16 -21.44 -6.30
C TRP A 80 -20.00 -20.21 -6.71
N LYS A 81 -20.31 -20.06 -8.01
CA LYS A 81 -21.18 -18.96 -8.50
C LYS A 81 -22.58 -18.99 -7.90
N LEU A 82 -23.12 -20.17 -7.63
CA LEU A 82 -24.44 -20.37 -7.00
C LEU A 82 -24.43 -20.24 -5.46
N SER A 83 -23.27 -19.99 -4.84
CA SER A 83 -23.16 -19.96 -3.37
C SER A 83 -24.04 -18.88 -2.71
N THR A 84 -24.28 -17.74 -3.36
CA THR A 84 -25.18 -16.69 -2.86
C THR A 84 -26.64 -17.13 -2.87
N LEU A 85 -27.06 -17.84 -3.91
CA LEU A 85 -28.42 -18.38 -4.01
C LEU A 85 -28.68 -19.43 -2.94
N ILE A 86 -27.74 -20.35 -2.72
CA ILE A 86 -27.88 -21.40 -1.70
C ILE A 86 -27.84 -20.83 -0.30
N PHE A 87 -27.00 -19.83 -0.06
CA PHE A 87 -27.02 -19.08 1.18
C PHE A 87 -28.41 -18.48 1.43
N LEU A 88 -29.03 -17.87 0.41
CA LEU A 88 -30.38 -17.32 0.50
C LEU A 88 -31.42 -18.41 0.80
N ILE A 89 -31.38 -19.56 0.12
CA ILE A 89 -32.32 -20.66 0.37
C ILE A 89 -32.17 -21.21 1.79
N CYS A 90 -30.95 -21.50 2.23
CA CYS A 90 -30.72 -22.01 3.59
C CYS A 90 -31.15 -21.00 4.66
N LEU A 91 -31.01 -19.72 4.36
CA LEU A 91 -31.45 -18.66 5.24
C LEU A 91 -32.98 -18.53 5.28
N THR A 92 -33.67 -18.65 4.14
CA THR A 92 -35.14 -18.70 4.11
C THR A 92 -35.70 -19.89 4.89
N ILE A 93 -34.99 -21.04 4.89
CA ILE A 93 -35.35 -22.21 5.72
C ILE A 93 -35.22 -21.86 7.20
N ILE A 94 -34.15 -21.17 7.61
CA ILE A 94 -33.96 -20.74 9.00
C ILE A 94 -35.02 -19.73 9.43
N THR A 95 -35.32 -18.73 8.59
CA THR A 95 -36.37 -17.74 8.90
C THR A 95 -37.75 -18.40 8.97
N TYR A 96 -38.02 -19.38 8.11
CA TYR A 96 -39.26 -20.16 8.18
C TYR A 96 -39.34 -20.99 9.46
N ALA A 97 -38.26 -21.67 9.86
CA ALA A 97 -38.22 -22.43 11.10
C ALA A 97 -38.45 -21.53 12.34
N LEU A 98 -37.90 -20.32 12.32
CA LEU A 98 -38.12 -19.31 13.35
C LEU A 98 -39.57 -18.80 13.37
N ALA A 99 -40.16 -18.54 12.21
CA ALA A 99 -41.57 -18.15 12.10
C ALA A 99 -42.50 -19.28 12.59
N LYS A 100 -42.18 -20.53 12.27
CA LYS A 100 -42.90 -21.72 12.72
C LYS A 100 -42.85 -21.89 14.24
N LEU A 101 -41.66 -21.71 14.84
CA LEU A 101 -41.49 -21.67 16.29
C LEU A 101 -42.38 -20.60 16.93
N LEU A 102 -42.40 -19.38 16.36
CA LEU A 102 -43.24 -18.28 16.83
C LEU A 102 -44.74 -18.64 16.76
N MET A 103 -45.20 -19.16 15.62
CA MET A 103 -46.60 -19.58 15.42
C MET A 103 -47.03 -20.64 16.44
N MET A 104 -46.21 -21.67 16.66
CA MET A 104 -46.55 -22.75 17.61
C MET A 104 -46.54 -22.28 19.07
N THR A 105 -45.76 -21.25 19.39
CA THR A 105 -45.75 -20.66 20.74
C THR A 105 -46.95 -19.77 21.04
N GLU A 106 -47.67 -19.26 20.04
CA GLU A 106 -48.91 -18.50 20.25
C GLU A 106 -50.14 -19.42 20.44
N VAL A 107 -50.08 -20.65 19.93
CA VAL A 107 -51.19 -21.63 19.99
C VAL A 107 -51.06 -22.57 21.21
N ASP A 108 -50.02 -22.39 22.05
CA ASP A 108 -49.64 -23.29 23.16
C ASP A 108 -49.54 -24.78 22.77
N ALA A 109 -49.40 -25.06 21.47
CA ALA A 109 -49.32 -26.39 20.90
C ALA A 109 -47.86 -26.76 20.68
N LEU A 110 -47.35 -27.71 21.47
CA LEU A 110 -46.05 -28.37 21.30
C LEU A 110 -44.75 -27.53 21.49
N ALA A 111 -44.82 -26.22 21.74
CA ALA A 111 -43.61 -25.38 21.87
C ALA A 111 -42.61 -25.84 22.95
N HIS A 112 -43.07 -26.55 23.98
CA HIS A 112 -42.25 -27.05 25.10
C HIS A 112 -41.81 -28.51 24.91
N GLN A 113 -42.18 -29.17 23.80
CA GLN A 113 -41.80 -30.55 23.58
C GLN A 113 -40.32 -30.66 23.13
N PRO A 114 -39.52 -31.53 23.78
CA PRO A 114 -38.08 -31.63 23.51
C PRO A 114 -37.78 -32.12 22.09
N TRP A 115 -38.67 -32.91 21.49
CA TRP A 115 -38.56 -33.42 20.13
C TRP A 115 -38.68 -32.31 19.08
N PHE A 116 -39.68 -31.44 19.23
CA PHE A 116 -39.86 -30.29 18.34
C PHE A 116 -38.69 -29.31 18.43
N LEU A 117 -38.26 -28.95 19.64
CA LEU A 117 -37.10 -28.09 19.83
C LEU A 117 -35.83 -28.69 19.23
N SER A 118 -35.62 -30.00 19.42
CA SER A 118 -34.48 -30.72 18.82
C SER A 118 -34.54 -30.71 17.29
N LEU A 119 -35.71 -30.91 16.70
CA LEU A 119 -35.91 -30.82 15.25
C LEU A 119 -35.67 -29.41 14.71
N PHE A 120 -36.13 -28.38 15.42
CA PHE A 120 -35.88 -26.98 15.10
C PHE A 120 -34.37 -26.67 15.14
N PHE A 121 -33.67 -26.99 16.23
CA PHE A 121 -32.23 -26.75 16.37
C PHE A 121 -31.42 -27.55 15.34
N TRP A 122 -31.81 -28.79 15.07
CA TRP A 122 -31.20 -29.59 14.01
C TRP A 122 -31.43 -28.97 12.64
N THR A 123 -32.63 -28.44 12.37
CA THR A 123 -32.94 -27.77 11.11
C THR A 123 -32.07 -26.53 10.92
N CYS A 124 -31.91 -25.68 11.94
CA CYS A 124 -31.01 -24.53 11.86
C CYS A 124 -29.54 -24.94 11.67
N THR A 125 -29.05 -25.86 12.50
CA THR A 125 -27.66 -26.36 12.46
C THR A 125 -27.36 -26.99 11.11
N SER A 126 -28.30 -27.79 10.59
CA SER A 126 -28.10 -28.50 9.36
C SER A 126 -28.11 -27.57 8.14
N SER A 127 -28.95 -26.52 8.15
CA SER A 127 -28.92 -25.48 7.12
C SER A 127 -27.58 -24.73 7.10
N ILE A 128 -26.94 -24.51 8.26
CA ILE A 128 -25.57 -23.95 8.33
C ILE A 128 -24.55 -24.96 7.78
N GLY A 129 -24.68 -26.25 8.10
CA GLY A 129 -23.83 -27.31 7.57
C GLY A 129 -23.89 -27.41 6.04
N VAL A 130 -25.07 -27.28 5.44
CA VAL A 130 -25.24 -27.18 3.98
C VAL A 130 -24.46 -26.00 3.41
N MET A 131 -24.55 -24.81 4.03
CA MET A 131 -23.79 -23.63 3.57
C MET A 131 -22.27 -23.87 3.62
N MET A 132 -21.77 -24.54 4.66
CA MET A 132 -20.33 -24.87 4.79
C MET A 132 -19.87 -25.89 3.74
N LEU A 133 -20.62 -26.97 3.58
CA LEU A 133 -20.30 -28.03 2.62
C LEU A 133 -20.40 -27.53 1.17
N TRP A 134 -21.35 -26.66 0.87
CA TRP A 134 -21.45 -26.00 -0.43
C TRP A 134 -20.20 -25.16 -0.75
N ARG A 135 -19.70 -24.40 0.24
CA ARG A 135 -18.45 -23.65 0.08
C ARG A 135 -17.25 -24.58 -0.10
N LEU A 136 -17.22 -25.71 0.62
CA LEU A 136 -16.14 -26.69 0.51
C LEU A 136 -16.08 -27.30 -0.89
N LEU A 137 -17.22 -27.64 -1.50
CA LEU A 137 -17.33 -28.09 -2.89
C LEU A 137 -16.87 -27.04 -3.91
N GLY A 138 -17.02 -25.75 -3.62
CA GLY A 138 -16.60 -24.66 -4.51
C GLY A 138 -15.13 -24.20 -4.37
N LYS A 139 -14.46 -24.52 -3.24
CA LYS A 139 -13.15 -23.92 -2.87
C LYS A 139 -11.95 -24.43 -3.69
N GLU A 140 -12.04 -25.61 -4.29
CA GLU A 140 -10.93 -26.22 -5.07
C GLU A 140 -10.61 -25.50 -6.40
N SER A 141 -11.45 -24.54 -6.84
CA SER A 141 -11.23 -23.72 -8.04
C SER A 141 -10.08 -22.70 -7.90
N ASN A 142 -9.86 -22.14 -6.70
CA ASN A 142 -8.85 -21.09 -6.53
C ASN A 142 -7.42 -21.62 -6.61
N SER A 143 -7.16 -22.87 -6.25
CA SER A 143 -5.80 -23.44 -6.29
C SER A 143 -5.32 -23.83 -7.70
N VAL A 144 -6.24 -24.10 -8.63
CA VAL A 144 -5.88 -24.51 -10.00
C VAL A 144 -5.81 -23.30 -10.95
N THR A 145 -6.67 -22.31 -10.75
CA THR A 145 -6.68 -21.08 -11.56
C THR A 145 -5.48 -20.18 -11.25
N ASN A 146 -5.06 -20.06 -9.99
CA ASN A 146 -3.85 -19.32 -9.61
C ASN A 146 -2.56 -19.94 -10.19
N ARG A 147 -2.52 -21.25 -10.45
CA ARG A 147 -1.31 -21.91 -11.00
C ARG A 147 -1.07 -21.65 -12.49
N ARG A 148 -2.09 -21.23 -13.26
CA ARG A 148 -1.94 -20.89 -14.69
C ARG A 148 -1.68 -19.41 -14.94
N SER A 149 -1.99 -18.53 -13.98
CA SER A 149 -1.68 -17.09 -14.06
C SER A 149 -0.40 -16.69 -13.31
N SER A 150 0.22 -17.59 -12.54
CA SER A 150 1.39 -17.29 -11.70
C SER A 150 2.75 -17.55 -12.37
N SER A 151 2.89 -17.36 -13.69
CA SER A 151 4.20 -17.31 -14.33
C SER A 151 4.80 -15.88 -14.38
N SER A 152 4.15 -14.90 -13.75
CA SER A 152 4.76 -13.60 -13.44
C SER A 152 4.25 -13.08 -12.10
N SER A 153 5.20 -12.69 -11.24
CA SER A 153 5.03 -12.16 -9.87
C SER A 153 4.37 -13.08 -8.83
N SER A 154 5.20 -13.59 -7.93
CA SER A 154 4.79 -14.28 -6.71
C SER A 154 4.25 -13.29 -5.67
N GLU A 155 2.94 -13.03 -5.67
CA GLU A 155 2.27 -12.48 -4.47
C GLU A 155 2.17 -13.61 -3.44
N LYS A 156 3.00 -13.56 -2.39
CA LYS A 156 2.82 -14.40 -1.21
C LYS A 156 1.45 -14.06 -0.60
N GLU A 157 0.53 -15.03 -0.52
CA GLU A 157 -0.64 -14.92 0.35
C GLU A 157 -0.14 -14.73 1.79
N SER A 158 -0.12 -13.47 2.22
CA SER A 158 0.29 -13.04 3.55
C SER A 158 -0.78 -13.42 4.57
N ASN A 159 -0.33 -13.89 5.73
CA ASN A 159 -1.19 -14.31 6.82
C ASN A 159 -1.65 -13.07 7.60
N SER A 160 -2.74 -12.41 7.16
CA SER A 160 -3.23 -11.14 7.73
C SER A 160 -3.33 -11.11 9.26
N GLY A 161 -3.58 -12.26 9.90
CA GLY A 161 -3.58 -12.40 11.36
C GLY A 161 -2.20 -12.19 12.02
N ALA A 162 -1.12 -12.60 11.35
CA ALA A 162 0.25 -12.39 11.83
C ALA A 162 0.63 -10.90 11.79
N THR A 163 0.20 -10.17 10.76
CA THR A 163 0.38 -8.71 10.62
C THR A 163 -0.30 -7.96 11.76
N LEU A 164 -1.54 -8.33 12.09
CA LEU A 164 -2.27 -7.75 13.22
C LEU A 164 -1.61 -8.07 14.58
N GLY A 165 -1.21 -9.33 14.79
CA GLY A 165 -0.52 -9.75 16.01
C GLY A 165 0.80 -9.00 16.23
N ARG A 166 1.52 -8.71 15.15
CA ARG A 166 2.74 -7.93 15.21
C ARG A 166 2.50 -6.46 15.54
N LEU A 167 1.46 -5.84 14.98
CA LEU A 167 1.06 -4.48 15.35
C LEU A 167 0.73 -4.39 16.84
N LEU A 168 0.00 -5.38 17.38
CA LEU A 168 -0.29 -5.47 18.81
C LEU A 168 0.99 -5.58 19.66
N THR A 169 2.05 -6.21 19.13
CA THR A 169 3.36 -6.27 19.80
C THR A 169 3.97 -4.87 19.92
N TYR A 170 3.86 -4.02 18.90
CA TYR A 170 4.32 -2.62 18.99
C TYR A 170 3.46 -1.78 19.93
N CYS A 171 2.17 -2.11 20.08
CA CYS A 171 1.27 -1.48 21.04
C CYS A 171 1.52 -1.92 22.50
N SER A 172 2.22 -3.04 22.73
CA SER A 172 2.43 -3.59 24.07
C SER A 172 3.19 -2.64 25.02
N ASN A 173 4.06 -1.78 24.48
CA ASN A 173 4.75 -0.74 25.26
C ASN A 173 3.80 0.29 25.88
N ASP A 174 2.59 0.44 25.33
CA ASP A 174 1.55 1.35 25.82
C ASP A 174 0.35 0.56 26.41
N ALA A 175 0.55 -0.71 26.80
CA ALA A 175 -0.50 -1.60 27.30
C ALA A 175 -1.26 -1.05 28.51
N GLY A 176 -0.60 -0.31 29.39
CA GLY A 176 -1.26 0.34 30.54
C GLY A 176 -2.31 1.37 30.11
N LEU A 177 -2.00 2.20 29.10
CA LEU A 177 -2.95 3.18 28.55
C LEU A 177 -4.09 2.49 27.81
N LEU A 178 -3.79 1.44 27.05
CA LEU A 178 -4.82 0.64 26.36
C LEU A 178 -5.77 -0.05 27.35
N PHE A 179 -5.26 -0.53 28.48
CA PHE A 179 -6.09 -1.11 29.53
C PHE A 179 -7.05 -0.08 30.13
N ILE A 180 -6.56 1.13 30.42
CA ILE A 180 -7.41 2.24 30.91
C ILE A 180 -8.47 2.57 29.86
N ALA A 181 -8.11 2.70 28.58
CA ALA A 181 -9.05 2.98 27.50
C ALA A 181 -10.12 1.89 27.38
N PHE A 182 -9.74 0.62 27.52
CA PHE A 182 -10.66 -0.51 27.50
C PHE A 182 -11.61 -0.53 28.70
N LEU A 183 -11.13 -0.19 29.90
CA LEU A 183 -11.97 -0.07 31.08
C LEU A 183 -13.05 1.01 30.89
N PHE A 184 -12.67 2.19 30.41
CA PHE A 184 -13.62 3.26 30.12
C PHE A 184 -14.55 2.93 28.94
N LEU A 185 -14.10 2.12 27.98
CA LEU A 185 -14.96 1.55 26.94
C LEU A 185 -16.06 0.69 27.55
N LEU A 186 -15.72 -0.23 28.45
CA LEU A 186 -16.70 -1.08 29.14
C LEU A 186 -17.69 -0.24 29.95
N ILE A 187 -17.20 0.74 30.72
CA ILE A 187 -18.06 1.64 31.50
C ILE A 187 -19.04 2.38 30.58
N SER A 188 -18.54 2.98 29.49
CA SER A 188 -19.40 3.70 28.54
C SER A 188 -20.44 2.77 27.89
N ALA A 189 -20.03 1.57 27.46
CA ALA A 189 -20.92 0.61 26.81
C ALA A 189 -22.02 0.11 27.76
N VAL A 190 -21.67 -0.17 29.02
CA VAL A 190 -22.65 -0.59 30.04
C VAL A 190 -23.63 0.56 30.32
N CYS A 191 -23.15 1.78 30.57
CA CYS A 191 -24.02 2.93 30.83
C CYS A 191 -25.00 3.19 29.66
N GLU A 192 -24.50 3.16 28.43
CA GLU A 192 -25.33 3.36 27.24
C GLU A 192 -26.33 2.22 27.02
N SER A 193 -25.95 0.98 27.35
CA SER A 193 -26.88 -0.17 27.29
C SER A 193 -28.10 -0.02 28.20
N PHE A 194 -28.03 0.78 29.26
CA PHE A 194 -29.18 1.03 30.14
C PHE A 194 -30.06 2.21 29.71
N ILE A 195 -29.61 3.05 28.77
CA ILE A 195 -30.35 4.24 28.34
C ILE A 195 -31.72 3.86 27.74
N PRO A 196 -31.83 2.96 26.75
CA PRO A 196 -33.13 2.60 26.17
C PRO A 196 -34.09 1.95 27.18
N TYR A 197 -33.57 1.15 28.13
CA TYR A 197 -34.36 0.55 29.22
C TYR A 197 -35.03 1.61 30.10
N TYR A 198 -34.27 2.61 30.56
CA TYR A 198 -34.83 3.66 31.41
C TYR A 198 -35.77 4.61 30.65
N THR A 199 -35.56 4.81 29.35
CA THR A 199 -36.49 5.54 28.49
C THR A 199 -37.87 4.86 28.46
N GLY A 200 -37.94 3.54 28.28
CA GLY A 200 -39.21 2.82 28.32
C GLY A 200 -39.87 2.85 29.70
N LYS A 201 -39.09 2.74 30.78
CA LYS A 201 -39.62 2.89 32.15
C LYS A 201 -40.19 4.28 32.42
N ALA A 202 -39.59 5.33 31.87
CA ALA A 202 -40.14 6.68 31.97
C ALA A 202 -41.49 6.77 31.25
N ILE A 203 -41.62 6.15 30.07
CA ILE A 203 -42.87 6.13 29.30
C ILE A 203 -43.96 5.33 30.04
N ASP A 204 -43.62 4.17 30.61
CA ASP A 204 -44.57 3.42 31.47
C ASP A 204 -45.02 4.26 32.68
N GLY A 205 -44.13 5.09 33.24
CA GLY A 205 -44.48 6.04 34.30
C GLY A 205 -45.55 7.06 33.89
N ILE A 206 -45.54 7.50 32.62
CA ILE A 206 -46.53 8.42 32.05
C ILE A 206 -47.84 7.67 31.71
N VAL A 207 -47.73 6.59 30.95
CA VAL A 207 -48.88 5.92 30.31
C VAL A 207 -49.63 5.01 31.27
N VAL A 208 -48.90 4.26 32.12
CA VAL A 208 -49.50 3.26 33.02
C VAL A 208 -49.76 3.85 34.41
N HIS A 209 -48.76 4.52 35.00
CA HIS A 209 -48.87 5.00 36.38
C HIS A 209 -49.40 6.44 36.52
N GLN A 210 -49.39 7.24 35.44
CA GLN A 210 -49.83 8.64 35.41
C GLN A 210 -49.29 9.48 36.58
N SER A 211 -48.07 9.21 37.03
CA SER A 211 -47.48 9.81 38.22
C SER A 211 -46.11 10.41 37.91
N MET A 212 -45.92 11.67 38.32
CA MET A 212 -44.65 12.36 38.16
C MET A 212 -43.53 11.68 38.94
N GLU A 213 -43.81 11.01 40.06
CA GLU A 213 -42.78 10.31 40.83
C GLU A 213 -42.17 9.12 40.08
N TYR A 214 -43.03 8.32 39.41
CA TYR A 214 -42.61 7.17 38.60
C TYR A 214 -41.95 7.59 37.28
N PHE A 215 -42.18 8.82 36.83
CA PHE A 215 -41.50 9.42 35.67
C PHE A 215 -40.13 10.02 36.04
N THR A 216 -40.04 10.79 37.14
CA THR A 216 -38.81 11.50 37.52
C THR A 216 -37.70 10.56 37.97
N LYS A 217 -38.02 9.45 38.67
CA LYS A 217 -37.02 8.48 39.16
C LYS A 217 -36.18 7.84 38.02
N PRO A 218 -36.78 7.28 36.95
CA PRO A 218 -36.04 6.83 35.76
C PRO A 218 -35.27 7.94 35.06
N LEU A 219 -35.83 9.16 34.99
CA LEU A 219 -35.21 10.29 34.30
C LEU A 219 -33.93 10.80 35.00
N VAL A 220 -33.90 10.80 36.33
CA VAL A 220 -32.70 11.12 37.12
C VAL A 220 -31.61 10.06 36.90
N LYS A 221 -31.99 8.77 36.85
CA LYS A 221 -31.03 7.70 36.53
C LYS A 221 -30.50 7.81 35.11
N LEU A 222 -31.37 8.12 34.14
CA LEU A 222 -31.01 8.32 32.74
C LEU A 222 -29.99 9.46 32.58
N SER A 223 -30.26 10.62 33.21
CA SER A 223 -29.35 11.77 33.16
C SER A 223 -28.00 11.49 33.83
N ALA A 224 -27.99 10.79 34.98
CA ALA A 224 -26.75 10.36 35.61
C ALA A 224 -25.94 9.39 34.72
N LEU A 225 -26.60 8.42 34.09
CA LEU A 225 -25.96 7.47 33.16
C LEU A 225 -25.41 8.17 31.91
N ALA A 226 -26.14 9.14 31.35
CA ALA A 226 -25.70 9.91 30.19
C ALA A 226 -24.47 10.78 30.48
N VAL A 227 -24.39 11.40 31.66
CA VAL A 227 -23.20 12.16 32.08
C VAL A 227 -22.01 11.22 32.30
N ALA A 228 -22.23 10.09 32.99
CA ALA A 228 -21.18 9.10 33.22
C ALA A 228 -20.64 8.50 31.92
N SER A 229 -21.53 8.15 30.97
CA SER A 229 -21.13 7.63 29.66
C SER A 229 -20.37 8.67 28.84
N SER A 230 -20.79 9.94 28.86
CA SER A 230 -20.12 11.03 28.14
C SER A 230 -18.70 11.27 28.65
N ILE A 231 -18.50 11.29 29.97
CA ILE A 231 -17.17 11.42 30.57
C ILE A 231 -16.30 10.21 30.21
N ALA A 232 -16.84 9.00 30.35
CA ALA A 232 -16.12 7.77 30.01
C ALA A 232 -15.72 7.73 28.53
N MET A 233 -16.62 8.16 27.64
CA MET A 233 -16.37 8.27 26.21
C MET A 233 -15.27 9.28 25.89
N GLY A 234 -15.26 10.44 26.55
CA GLY A 234 -14.23 11.46 26.39
C GLY A 234 -12.84 10.97 26.82
N VAL A 235 -12.74 10.35 28.01
CA VAL A 235 -11.49 9.78 28.53
C VAL A 235 -10.98 8.67 27.60
N ARG A 236 -11.86 7.73 27.22
CA ARG A 236 -11.55 6.66 26.27
C ARG A 236 -11.01 7.22 24.95
N GLY A 237 -11.71 8.19 24.35
CA GLY A 237 -11.33 8.80 23.07
C GLY A 237 -9.97 9.48 23.14
N GLY A 238 -9.72 10.25 24.20
CA GLY A 238 -8.44 10.93 24.44
C GLY A 238 -7.27 9.94 24.61
N VAL A 239 -7.44 8.91 25.45
CA VAL A 239 -6.38 7.92 25.72
C VAL A 239 -6.06 7.09 24.47
N PHE A 240 -7.07 6.67 23.70
CA PHE A 240 -6.83 5.99 22.42
C PHE A 240 -6.07 6.88 21.44
N THR A 241 -6.52 8.13 21.25
CA THR A 241 -5.87 9.09 20.34
C THR A 241 -4.40 9.31 20.70
N LEU A 242 -4.08 9.48 21.98
CA LEU A 242 -2.71 9.64 22.46
C LEU A 242 -1.85 8.39 22.19
N THR A 243 -2.40 7.20 22.47
CA THR A 243 -1.70 5.94 22.26
C THR A 243 -1.38 5.71 20.79
N PHE A 244 -2.31 6.05 19.89
CA PHE A 244 -2.12 5.91 18.46
C PHE A 244 -1.12 6.91 17.88
N ALA A 245 -1.09 8.15 18.40
CA ALA A 245 -0.05 9.13 18.05
C ALA A 245 1.36 8.62 18.41
N ARG A 246 1.52 7.97 19.58
CA ARG A 246 2.79 7.34 19.99
C ARG A 246 3.19 6.18 19.09
N LEU A 247 2.22 5.35 18.71
CA LEU A 247 2.44 4.24 17.78
C LEU A 247 2.92 4.77 16.40
N SER A 248 2.28 5.81 15.87
CA SER A 248 2.65 6.43 14.60
C SER A 248 4.08 6.96 14.62
N LEU A 249 4.45 7.68 15.68
CA LEU A 249 5.82 8.19 15.89
C LEU A 249 6.84 7.04 15.92
N ARG A 250 6.55 5.98 16.68
CA ARG A 250 7.42 4.80 16.81
C ARG A 250 7.61 4.09 15.45
N LEU A 251 6.53 3.84 14.71
CA LEU A 251 6.58 3.19 13.40
C LEU A 251 7.36 4.02 12.38
N ARG A 252 7.11 5.32 12.30
CA ARG A 252 7.85 6.21 11.38
C ARG A 252 9.34 6.26 11.68
N ASN A 253 9.72 6.37 12.96
CA ASN A 253 11.13 6.38 13.35
C ASN A 253 11.82 5.04 13.05
N LEU A 254 11.17 3.91 13.37
CA LEU A 254 11.72 2.59 13.09
C LEU A 254 11.88 2.34 11.58
N LEU A 255 10.86 2.70 10.78
CA LEU A 255 10.92 2.58 9.32
C LEU A 255 12.01 3.46 8.73
N PHE A 256 12.11 4.72 9.15
CA PHE A 256 13.16 5.63 8.69
C PHE A 256 14.56 5.10 9.02
N ARG A 257 14.78 4.60 10.25
CA ARG A 257 16.04 3.95 10.64
C ARG A 257 16.35 2.70 9.84
N SER A 258 15.35 1.91 9.48
CA SER A 258 15.53 0.74 8.61
C SER A 258 15.94 1.17 7.20
N LEU A 259 15.26 2.18 6.64
CA LEU A 259 15.55 2.73 5.31
C LEU A 259 16.99 3.26 5.21
N MET A 260 17.47 3.98 6.23
CA MET A 260 18.84 4.52 6.25
C MET A 260 19.95 3.44 6.30
N LYS A 261 19.60 2.18 6.56
CA LYS A 261 20.54 1.05 6.55
C LYS A 261 20.56 0.28 5.22
N GLN A 262 19.63 0.56 4.31
CA GLN A 262 19.52 -0.18 3.05
C GLN A 262 20.64 0.22 2.09
N GLU A 263 21.05 -0.72 1.24
CA GLU A 263 22.09 -0.49 0.23
C GLU A 263 21.61 0.44 -0.91
N ILE A 264 22.54 1.07 -1.64
CA ILE A 264 22.20 2.00 -2.74
C ILE A 264 21.40 1.31 -3.85
N GLY A 265 21.70 0.05 -4.16
CA GLY A 265 20.91 -0.73 -5.12
C GLY A 265 19.43 -0.87 -4.77
N PHE A 266 19.04 -0.72 -3.50
CA PHE A 266 17.63 -0.63 -3.11
C PHE A 266 16.99 0.70 -3.56
N PHE A 267 17.71 1.82 -3.39
CA PHE A 267 17.25 3.15 -3.81
C PHE A 267 17.26 3.34 -5.32
N ASP A 268 18.14 2.66 -6.05
CA ASP A 268 18.12 2.67 -7.52
C ASP A 268 16.93 1.90 -8.10
N ALA A 269 16.50 0.84 -7.40
CA ALA A 269 15.39 -0.02 -7.83
C ALA A 269 14.01 0.53 -7.44
N ASN A 270 13.93 1.43 -6.45
CA ASN A 270 12.68 1.95 -5.91
C ASN A 270 12.63 3.47 -6.04
N HIS A 271 11.51 4.00 -6.55
CA HIS A 271 11.37 5.46 -6.68
C HIS A 271 11.33 6.15 -5.32
N THR A 272 11.99 7.30 -5.20
CA THR A 272 12.00 8.11 -3.96
C THR A 272 10.59 8.50 -3.51
N GLY A 273 9.68 8.75 -4.45
CA GLY A 273 8.27 9.02 -4.19
C GLY A 273 7.57 7.84 -3.48
N ASP A 274 7.86 6.61 -3.90
CA ASP A 274 7.30 5.41 -3.28
C ASP A 274 7.78 5.26 -1.83
N ILE A 275 9.09 5.42 -1.60
CA ILE A 275 9.68 5.34 -0.24
C ILE A 275 9.09 6.42 0.68
N THR A 276 8.92 7.65 0.17
CA THR A 276 8.35 8.77 0.93
C THR A 276 6.86 8.52 1.22
N SER A 277 6.11 7.98 0.26
CA SER A 277 4.72 7.57 0.43
C SER A 277 4.58 6.44 1.44
N ARG A 278 5.46 5.42 1.42
CA ARG A 278 5.53 4.38 2.46
C ARG A 278 5.74 4.99 3.85
N LEU A 279 6.68 5.92 3.96
CA LEU A 279 7.02 6.55 5.24
C LEU A 279 5.88 7.44 5.78
N THR A 280 5.10 8.06 4.90
CA THR A 280 4.04 9.01 5.27
C THR A 280 2.65 8.38 5.19
N ALA A 281 2.12 8.18 3.99
CA ALA A 281 0.77 7.68 3.74
C ALA A 281 0.54 6.31 4.38
N ASP A 282 1.41 5.33 4.13
CA ASP A 282 1.17 3.97 4.63
C ASP A 282 1.35 3.88 6.15
N THR A 283 2.37 4.52 6.75
CA THR A 283 2.49 4.50 8.22
C THR A 283 1.32 5.19 8.92
N THR A 284 0.78 6.26 8.32
CA THR A 284 -0.43 6.94 8.82
C THR A 284 -1.65 6.06 8.66
N GLN A 285 -1.78 5.40 7.50
CA GLN A 285 -2.87 4.47 7.25
C GLN A 285 -2.87 3.31 8.25
N VAL A 286 -1.69 2.79 8.58
CA VAL A 286 -1.50 1.77 9.62
C VAL A 286 -1.86 2.31 10.99
N SER A 287 -1.35 3.48 11.37
CA SER A 287 -1.58 4.04 12.71
C SER A 287 -3.01 4.51 12.92
N ASP A 288 -3.70 4.99 11.89
CA ASP A 288 -4.99 5.66 12.04
C ASP A 288 -6.13 4.71 11.68
N LEU A 289 -6.06 4.04 10.52
CA LEU A 289 -7.16 3.14 10.11
C LEU A 289 -7.25 1.93 11.02
N ILE A 290 -6.14 1.24 11.32
CA ILE A 290 -6.22 0.03 12.16
C ILE A 290 -6.74 0.39 13.54
N SER A 291 -6.22 1.48 14.09
CA SER A 291 -6.53 1.98 15.42
C SER A 291 -7.96 2.46 15.59
N GLN A 292 -8.46 3.30 14.67
CA GLN A 292 -9.85 3.76 14.68
C GLN A 292 -10.81 2.59 14.47
N ASN A 293 -10.51 1.72 13.50
CA ASN A 293 -11.36 0.58 13.20
C ASN A 293 -11.39 -0.45 14.33
N VAL A 294 -10.25 -0.75 14.97
CA VAL A 294 -10.23 -1.62 16.16
C VAL A 294 -11.04 -1.03 17.30
N ASN A 295 -10.94 0.29 17.53
CA ASN A 295 -11.74 0.97 18.56
C ASN A 295 -13.24 0.91 18.27
N ILE A 296 -13.65 1.17 17.02
CA ILE A 296 -15.06 1.08 16.60
C ILE A 296 -15.54 -0.36 16.71
N LEU A 297 -14.77 -1.34 16.21
CA LEU A 297 -15.11 -2.77 16.29
C LEU A 297 -15.34 -3.20 17.73
N LEU A 298 -14.41 -2.88 18.63
CA LEU A 298 -14.48 -3.28 20.03
C LEU A 298 -15.70 -2.66 20.73
N ARG A 299 -15.95 -1.36 20.48
CA ARG A 299 -17.15 -0.66 20.97
C ARG A 299 -18.42 -1.33 20.46
N SER A 300 -18.53 -1.54 19.14
CA SER A 300 -19.75 -2.05 18.51
C SER A 300 -20.03 -3.50 18.86
N VAL A 301 -19.00 -4.34 19.05
CA VAL A 301 -19.18 -5.73 19.51
C VAL A 301 -19.68 -5.76 20.96
N ILE A 302 -19.08 -4.98 21.85
CA ILE A 302 -19.47 -4.95 23.27
C ILE A 302 -20.89 -4.39 23.44
N LYS A 303 -21.20 -3.29 22.74
CA LYS A 303 -22.56 -2.70 22.74
C LYS A 303 -23.58 -3.60 22.10
N GLY A 304 -23.30 -4.12 20.91
CA GLY A 304 -24.20 -5.03 20.20
C GLY A 304 -24.52 -6.28 21.03
N ALA A 305 -23.52 -6.85 21.72
CA ALA A 305 -23.76 -7.95 22.67
C ALA A 305 -24.65 -7.52 23.85
N GLY A 306 -24.42 -6.33 24.42
CA GLY A 306 -25.27 -5.77 25.48
C GLY A 306 -26.72 -5.59 25.02
N TYR A 307 -26.94 -4.90 23.90
CA TYR A 307 -28.27 -4.67 23.32
C TYR A 307 -28.99 -5.99 23.03
N PHE A 308 -28.30 -6.95 22.43
CA PHE A 308 -28.86 -8.27 22.17
C PHE A 308 -29.31 -9.00 23.45
N ILE A 309 -28.52 -8.94 24.53
CA ILE A 309 -28.89 -9.52 25.82
C ILE A 309 -30.14 -8.84 26.40
N PHE A 310 -30.22 -7.50 26.35
CA PHE A 310 -31.39 -6.76 26.82
C PHE A 310 -32.65 -7.06 26.00
N MET A 311 -32.54 -7.13 24.68
CA MET A 311 -33.67 -7.47 23.80
C MET A 311 -34.25 -8.85 24.11
N PHE A 312 -33.39 -9.87 24.27
CA PHE A 312 -33.82 -11.22 24.67
C PHE A 312 -34.49 -11.22 26.05
N GLY A 313 -33.95 -10.46 27.00
CA GLY A 313 -34.53 -10.32 28.35
C GLY A 313 -35.88 -9.60 28.37
N MET A 314 -36.15 -8.70 27.42
CA MET A 314 -37.43 -8.01 27.29
C MET A 314 -38.49 -8.87 26.60
N SER A 315 -38.18 -9.35 25.40
CA SER A 315 -39.07 -10.22 24.63
C SER A 315 -38.25 -11.07 23.68
N TRP A 316 -38.08 -12.34 24.03
CA TRP A 316 -37.46 -13.31 23.13
C TRP A 316 -38.29 -13.47 21.84
N LYS A 317 -39.62 -13.37 21.89
CA LYS A 317 -40.52 -13.42 20.73
C LYS A 317 -40.21 -12.31 19.70
N LEU A 318 -40.11 -11.05 20.14
CA LEU A 318 -39.77 -9.94 19.24
C LEU A 318 -38.32 -10.04 18.76
N THR A 319 -37.41 -10.52 19.61
CA THR A 319 -36.01 -10.69 19.21
C THR A 319 -35.86 -11.71 18.08
N LEU A 320 -36.68 -12.77 18.06
CA LEU A 320 -36.72 -13.70 16.92
C LEU A 320 -37.17 -13.00 15.63
N VAL A 321 -38.16 -12.09 15.69
CA VAL A 321 -38.59 -11.30 14.52
C VAL A 321 -37.44 -10.44 13.99
N THR A 322 -36.69 -9.77 14.87
CA THR A 322 -35.49 -9.01 14.48
C THR A 322 -34.44 -9.89 13.81
N ILE A 323 -34.15 -11.08 14.38
CA ILE A 323 -33.20 -12.05 13.82
C ILE A 323 -33.66 -12.56 12.45
N MET A 324 -34.97 -12.67 12.20
CA MET A 324 -35.51 -13.07 10.90
C MET A 324 -35.28 -12.00 9.82
N GLY A 325 -35.39 -10.72 10.17
CA GLY A 325 -35.20 -9.61 9.22
C GLY A 325 -33.73 -9.36 8.86
N PHE A 326 -32.83 -9.47 9.84
CA PHE A 326 -31.43 -9.08 9.70
C PHE A 326 -30.67 -9.74 8.51
N PRO A 327 -30.86 -11.04 8.24
CA PRO A 327 -30.25 -11.66 7.08
C PRO A 327 -30.63 -11.09 5.70
N PHE A 328 -31.86 -10.62 5.53
CA PHE A 328 -32.30 -10.05 4.26
C PHE A 328 -31.53 -8.75 3.98
N ILE A 329 -31.36 -7.92 5.00
CA ILE A 329 -30.54 -6.70 4.97
C ILE A 329 -29.09 -7.04 4.64
N CYS A 330 -28.53 -8.10 5.25
CA CYS A 330 -27.17 -8.56 4.97
C CYS A 330 -26.98 -9.02 3.52
N ILE A 331 -27.97 -9.70 2.93
CA ILE A 331 -27.90 -10.19 1.55
C ILE A 331 -27.90 -9.00 0.57
N ILE A 332 -28.81 -8.05 0.75
CA ILE A 332 -28.88 -6.83 -0.06
C ILE A 332 -27.53 -6.11 0.00
N SER A 333 -27.01 -5.88 1.20
CA SER A 333 -25.72 -5.23 1.44
C SER A 333 -24.56 -5.97 0.76
N LYS A 334 -24.55 -7.30 0.78
CA LYS A 334 -23.50 -8.11 0.15
C LYS A 334 -23.54 -8.02 -1.38
N VAL A 335 -24.72 -8.07 -1.99
CA VAL A 335 -24.87 -8.03 -3.46
C VAL A 335 -24.43 -6.66 -3.98
N TYR A 336 -24.98 -5.58 -3.41
CA TYR A 336 -24.61 -4.22 -3.79
C TYR A 336 -23.15 -3.92 -3.44
N GLY A 337 -22.66 -4.34 -2.27
CA GLY A 337 -21.28 -4.13 -1.84
C GLY A 337 -20.25 -4.73 -2.79
N ASN A 338 -20.47 -5.95 -3.29
CA ASN A 338 -19.57 -6.58 -4.26
C ASN A 338 -19.55 -5.83 -5.60
N TYR A 339 -20.72 -5.42 -6.08
CA TYR A 339 -20.83 -4.64 -7.33
C TYR A 339 -20.17 -3.26 -7.18
N TYR A 340 -20.46 -2.56 -6.08
CA TYR A 340 -19.90 -1.26 -5.76
C TYR A 340 -18.37 -1.32 -5.61
N LYS A 341 -17.84 -2.37 -4.97
CA LYS A 341 -16.39 -2.60 -4.85
C LYS A 341 -15.71 -2.76 -6.21
N LYS A 342 -16.32 -3.50 -7.14
CA LYS A 342 -15.78 -3.66 -8.50
C LYS A 342 -15.69 -2.31 -9.20
N LEU A 343 -16.75 -1.52 -9.14
CA LEU A 343 -16.82 -0.23 -9.81
C LEU A 343 -15.85 0.79 -9.18
N THR A 344 -15.74 0.80 -7.85
CA THR A 344 -14.75 1.63 -7.12
C THR A 344 -13.32 1.30 -7.56
N LYS A 345 -12.99 0.03 -7.79
CA LYS A 345 -11.68 -0.39 -8.30
C LYS A 345 -11.41 0.13 -9.72
N GLU A 346 -12.42 0.10 -10.59
CA GLU A 346 -12.33 0.66 -11.94
C GLU A 346 -12.12 2.19 -11.89
N VAL A 347 -12.84 2.90 -11.00
CA VAL A 347 -12.66 4.35 -10.76
C VAL A 347 -11.24 4.66 -10.27
N GLN A 348 -10.73 3.92 -9.29
CA GLN A 348 -9.36 4.11 -8.76
C GLN A 348 -8.29 3.87 -9.83
N THR A 349 -8.45 2.83 -10.66
CA THR A 349 -7.54 2.58 -11.78
C THR A 349 -7.57 3.71 -12.80
N GLY A 350 -8.77 4.21 -13.13
CA GLY A 350 -8.95 5.36 -14.01
C GLY A 350 -8.25 6.62 -13.46
N LEU A 351 -8.40 6.89 -12.16
CA LEU A 351 -7.77 8.01 -11.48
C LEU A 351 -6.24 7.89 -11.47
N ALA A 352 -5.69 6.70 -11.20
CA ALA A 352 -4.25 6.47 -11.26
C ALA A 352 -3.69 6.74 -12.68
N ASN A 353 -4.40 6.33 -13.72
CA ASN A 353 -4.03 6.63 -15.10
C ASN A 353 -4.09 8.15 -15.38
N ALA A 354 -5.11 8.86 -14.90
CA ALA A 354 -5.20 10.32 -15.07
C ALA A 354 -4.05 11.03 -14.35
N ASN A 355 -3.77 10.65 -13.10
CA ASN A 355 -2.68 11.21 -12.30
C ASN A 355 -1.31 10.97 -12.95
N LYS A 356 -1.09 9.82 -13.58
CA LYS A 356 0.15 9.53 -14.30
C LYS A 356 0.42 10.54 -15.42
N VAL A 357 -0.61 10.95 -16.18
CA VAL A 357 -0.44 12.01 -17.18
C VAL A 357 -0.15 13.36 -16.51
N ALA A 358 -0.91 13.72 -15.48
CA ALA A 358 -0.66 14.98 -14.78
C ALA A 358 0.77 15.06 -14.22
N GLU A 359 1.28 13.98 -13.61
CA GLU A 359 2.63 13.89 -13.09
C GLU A 359 3.70 14.05 -14.18
N GLU A 360 3.55 13.35 -15.31
CA GLU A 360 4.45 13.43 -16.46
C GLU A 360 4.46 14.84 -17.08
N THR A 361 3.28 15.41 -17.34
CA THR A 361 3.14 16.76 -17.93
C THR A 361 3.70 17.85 -17.00
N ILE A 362 3.39 17.81 -15.69
CA ILE A 362 3.83 18.84 -14.72
C ILE A 362 5.33 18.71 -14.44
N SER A 363 5.87 17.50 -14.30
CA SER A 363 7.31 17.30 -14.09
C SER A 363 8.13 17.75 -15.29
N ALA A 364 7.59 17.61 -16.50
CA ALA A 364 8.20 18.06 -17.75
C ALA A 364 7.66 19.42 -18.24
N MET A 365 7.15 20.29 -17.36
CA MET A 365 6.48 21.53 -17.77
C MET A 365 7.32 22.44 -18.67
N ARG A 366 8.65 22.47 -18.49
CA ARG A 366 9.56 23.23 -19.38
C ARG A 366 9.52 22.69 -20.81
N THR A 367 9.45 21.37 -20.98
CA THR A 367 9.30 20.68 -22.27
C THR A 367 7.94 20.99 -22.88
N VAL A 368 6.87 20.87 -22.10
CA VAL A 368 5.51 21.21 -22.57
C VAL A 368 5.45 22.64 -23.09
N ARG A 369 6.03 23.60 -22.35
CA ARG A 369 6.15 25.01 -22.76
C ARG A 369 7.06 25.19 -23.98
N SER A 370 8.20 24.49 -24.05
CA SER A 370 9.13 24.64 -25.19
C SER A 370 8.52 24.13 -26.50
N PHE A 371 7.59 23.18 -26.42
CA PHE A 371 6.85 22.64 -27.56
C PHE A 371 5.45 23.25 -27.73
N ALA A 372 5.05 24.23 -26.91
CA ALA A 372 3.74 24.89 -26.93
C ALA A 372 2.55 23.91 -27.03
N ASN A 373 2.60 22.81 -26.25
CA ASN A 373 1.63 21.71 -26.31
C ASN A 373 0.64 21.69 -25.13
N GLU A 374 0.45 22.82 -24.44
CA GLU A 374 -0.32 22.91 -23.18
C GLU A 374 -1.77 22.44 -23.35
N GLU A 375 -2.47 22.90 -24.40
CA GLU A 375 -3.88 22.56 -24.66
C GLU A 375 -4.06 21.06 -24.93
N ARG A 376 -3.16 20.46 -25.71
CA ARG A 376 -3.27 19.04 -26.06
C ARG A 376 -3.05 18.13 -24.85
N GLU A 377 -2.15 18.52 -23.95
CA GLU A 377 -1.94 17.81 -22.69
C GLU A 377 -3.15 17.99 -21.75
N ALA A 378 -3.76 19.18 -21.71
CA ALA A 378 -4.98 19.43 -20.96
C ALA A 378 -6.15 18.56 -21.48
N ASP A 379 -6.33 18.47 -22.80
CA ASP A 379 -7.34 17.62 -23.45
C ASP A 379 -7.11 16.13 -23.17
N SER A 380 -5.85 15.68 -23.22
CA SER A 380 -5.45 14.31 -22.89
C SER A 380 -5.84 13.93 -21.45
N TYR A 381 -5.61 14.85 -20.50
CA TYR A 381 -6.04 14.68 -19.11
C TYR A 381 -7.57 14.67 -19.00
N TYR A 382 -8.26 15.61 -19.65
CA TYR A 382 -9.72 15.71 -19.65
C TYR A 382 -10.40 14.45 -20.21
N ALA A 383 -9.87 13.86 -21.29
CA ALA A 383 -10.36 12.61 -21.86
C ALA A 383 -10.34 11.45 -20.85
N ARG A 384 -9.29 11.38 -20.00
CA ARG A 384 -9.21 10.38 -18.92
C ARG A 384 -10.23 10.64 -17.81
N LEU A 385 -10.51 11.91 -17.49
CA LEU A 385 -11.54 12.29 -16.52
C LEU A 385 -12.95 11.92 -16.98
N ILE A 386 -13.27 12.04 -18.27
CA ILE A 386 -14.59 11.64 -18.81
C ILE A 386 -14.88 10.15 -18.56
N VAL A 387 -13.89 9.28 -18.74
CA VAL A 387 -14.04 7.84 -18.46
C VAL A 387 -14.38 7.60 -16.99
N ILE A 388 -13.68 8.29 -16.08
CA ILE A 388 -13.96 8.25 -14.64
C ILE A 388 -15.37 8.75 -14.35
N PHE A 389 -15.81 9.82 -14.99
CA PHE A 389 -17.15 10.38 -14.82
C PHE A 389 -18.26 9.38 -15.22
N GLN A 390 -18.07 8.64 -16.32
CA GLN A 390 -19.03 7.59 -16.72
C GLN A 390 -19.12 6.45 -15.69
N LEU A 391 -18.01 6.07 -15.08
CA LEU A 391 -18.00 5.08 -13.99
C LEU A 391 -18.67 5.62 -12.73
N ASN A 392 -18.40 6.88 -12.36
CA ASN A 392 -19.06 7.54 -11.24
C ASN A 392 -20.57 7.64 -11.42
N LYS A 393 -21.09 7.85 -12.64
CA LYS A 393 -22.53 7.81 -12.92
C LYS A 393 -23.14 6.45 -12.57
N LYS A 394 -22.49 5.36 -13.00
CA LYS A 394 -22.92 3.99 -12.65
C LYS A 394 -22.86 3.76 -11.14
N GLN A 395 -21.88 4.36 -10.46
CA GLN A 395 -21.69 4.23 -9.01
C GLN A 395 -22.77 4.96 -8.24
N ALA A 396 -23.13 6.16 -8.69
CA ALA A 396 -24.23 6.94 -8.14
C ALA A 396 -25.57 6.19 -8.28
N LEU A 397 -25.84 5.61 -9.46
CA LEU A 397 -27.06 4.82 -9.67
C LEU A 397 -27.09 3.57 -8.77
N ALA A 398 -25.99 2.84 -8.68
CA ALA A 398 -25.89 1.67 -7.82
C ALA A 398 -26.09 2.01 -6.34
N TYR A 399 -25.54 3.15 -5.90
CA TYR A 399 -25.72 3.67 -4.54
C TYR A 399 -27.17 4.06 -4.27
N ALA A 400 -27.83 4.76 -5.20
CA ALA A 400 -29.24 5.13 -5.06
C ALA A 400 -30.14 3.89 -4.89
N CYS A 401 -29.94 2.87 -5.74
CA CYS A 401 -30.67 1.60 -5.61
C CYS A 401 -30.38 0.88 -4.29
N TYR A 402 -29.13 0.88 -3.83
CA TYR A 402 -28.76 0.32 -2.52
C TYR A 402 -29.47 1.03 -1.37
N MET A 403 -29.43 2.37 -1.33
CA MET A 403 -30.05 3.16 -0.27
C MET A 403 -31.56 2.94 -0.20
N TRP A 404 -32.24 2.91 -1.35
CA TRP A 404 -33.67 2.59 -1.39
C TRP A 404 -33.95 1.17 -0.89
N SER A 405 -33.21 0.17 -1.38
CA SER A 405 -33.41 -1.21 -0.97
C SER A 405 -33.14 -1.44 0.52
N SER A 406 -32.11 -0.79 1.07
CA SER A 406 -31.75 -0.90 2.48
C SER A 406 -32.79 -0.23 3.37
N CYS A 407 -33.14 1.04 3.07
CA CYS A 407 -34.11 1.81 3.84
C CYS A 407 -35.51 1.17 3.85
N ILE A 408 -35.97 0.66 2.69
CA ILE A 408 -37.25 -0.07 2.63
C ILE A 408 -37.21 -1.34 3.48
N SER A 409 -36.09 -2.07 3.48
CA SER A 409 -35.97 -3.32 4.25
C SER A 409 -35.93 -3.07 5.75
N GLU A 410 -35.22 -2.02 6.19
CA GLU A 410 -35.16 -1.58 7.58
C GLU A 410 -36.54 -1.11 8.06
N LEU A 411 -37.21 -0.25 7.28
CA LEU A 411 -38.55 0.23 7.61
C LEU A 411 -39.57 -0.93 7.64
N ALA A 412 -39.47 -1.89 6.73
CA ALA A 412 -40.32 -3.07 6.73
C ALA A 412 -40.14 -3.93 7.99
N LEU A 413 -38.89 -4.09 8.46
CA LEU A 413 -38.59 -4.77 9.72
C LEU A 413 -39.17 -4.01 10.91
N GLN A 414 -39.00 -2.69 10.96
CA GLN A 414 -39.55 -1.84 12.00
C GLN A 414 -41.08 -1.92 12.05
N VAL A 415 -41.76 -1.88 10.90
CA VAL A 415 -43.22 -2.04 10.80
C VAL A 415 -43.65 -3.42 11.30
N ALA A 416 -42.92 -4.49 10.96
CA ALA A 416 -43.22 -5.84 11.43
C ALA A 416 -43.09 -5.95 12.96
N ILE A 417 -42.05 -5.32 13.55
CA ILE A 417 -41.84 -5.29 15.00
C ILE A 417 -42.91 -4.46 15.70
N LEU A 418 -43.31 -3.32 15.14
CA LEU A 418 -44.40 -2.52 15.70
C LEU A 418 -45.76 -3.23 15.60
N TYR A 419 -46.02 -3.94 14.50
CA TYR A 419 -47.27 -4.69 14.34
C TYR A 419 -47.36 -5.86 15.33
N TYR A 420 -46.34 -6.72 15.37
CA TYR A 420 -46.34 -7.87 16.28
C TYR A 420 -46.14 -7.46 17.74
N GLY A 421 -45.31 -6.44 17.99
CA GLY A 421 -45.14 -5.85 19.31
C GLY A 421 -46.42 -5.19 19.83
N GLY A 422 -47.15 -4.49 18.96
CA GLY A 422 -48.48 -3.96 19.27
C GLY A 422 -49.47 -5.06 19.64
N HIS A 423 -49.46 -6.18 18.91
CA HIS A 423 -50.25 -7.37 19.27
C HIS A 423 -49.89 -7.90 20.68
N LEU A 424 -48.60 -7.98 21.03
CA LEU A 424 -48.14 -8.39 22.38
C LEU A 424 -48.57 -7.41 23.47
N VAL A 425 -48.66 -6.11 23.17
CA VAL A 425 -49.16 -5.09 24.11
C VAL A 425 -50.67 -5.20 24.29
N VAL A 426 -51.43 -5.34 23.20
CA VAL A 426 -52.90 -5.48 23.24
C VAL A 426 -53.33 -6.76 23.96
N THR A 427 -52.57 -7.85 23.81
CA THR A 427 -52.79 -9.13 24.50
C THR A 427 -52.28 -9.14 25.95
N GLY A 428 -51.70 -8.04 26.44
CA GLY A 428 -51.22 -7.90 27.81
C GLY A 428 -49.93 -8.66 28.14
N GLN A 429 -49.23 -9.20 27.14
CA GLN A 429 -47.96 -9.93 27.31
C GLN A 429 -46.77 -8.98 27.52
N MET A 430 -46.90 -7.69 27.17
CA MET A 430 -45.83 -6.68 27.28
C MET A 430 -46.41 -5.27 27.52
N SER A 431 -45.65 -4.35 28.14
CA SER A 431 -46.05 -2.94 28.29
C SER A 431 -45.69 -2.09 27.06
N GLY A 432 -46.40 -0.98 26.86
CA GLY A 432 -46.09 -0.01 25.80
C GLY A 432 -44.68 0.61 25.93
N GLY A 433 -44.22 0.88 27.17
CA GLY A 433 -42.85 1.35 27.41
C GLY A 433 -41.80 0.30 27.07
N THR A 434 -42.07 -0.99 27.33
CA THR A 434 -41.16 -2.09 26.94
C THR A 434 -41.06 -2.23 25.43
N LEU A 435 -42.18 -2.06 24.69
CA LEU A 435 -42.16 -2.01 23.22
C LEU A 435 -41.28 -0.87 22.69
N ILE A 436 -41.38 0.32 23.27
CA ILE A 436 -40.58 1.48 22.84
C ILE A 436 -39.10 1.26 23.17
N SER A 437 -38.77 0.74 24.35
CA SER A 437 -37.39 0.33 24.67
C SER A 437 -36.86 -0.67 23.65
N PHE A 438 -37.67 -1.66 23.27
CA PHE A 438 -37.30 -2.68 22.30
C PHE A 438 -36.97 -2.07 20.93
N VAL A 439 -37.81 -1.16 20.43
CA VAL A 439 -37.57 -0.45 19.15
C VAL A 439 -36.29 0.38 19.20
N ILE A 440 -36.01 1.06 20.32
CA ILE A 440 -34.75 1.82 20.46
C ILE A 440 -33.54 0.87 20.47
N TYR A 441 -33.62 -0.26 21.18
CA TYR A 441 -32.54 -1.26 21.16
C TYR A 441 -32.31 -1.88 19.77
N GLU A 442 -33.38 -2.10 19.01
CA GLU A 442 -33.31 -2.59 17.64
C GLU A 442 -32.53 -1.63 16.73
N LEU A 443 -32.86 -0.33 16.76
CA LEU A 443 -32.18 0.71 15.98
C LEU A 443 -30.68 0.79 16.34
N GLU A 444 -30.38 0.81 17.64
CA GLU A 444 -29.02 0.84 18.17
C GLU A 444 -28.20 -0.42 17.81
N LEU A 445 -28.85 -1.58 17.77
CA LEU A 445 -28.26 -2.83 17.29
C LEU A 445 -27.96 -2.76 15.78
N GLY A 446 -28.86 -2.17 15.00
CA GLY A 446 -28.67 -1.89 13.58
C GLY A 446 -27.41 -1.05 13.33
N GLU A 447 -27.27 0.08 14.02
CA GLU A 447 -26.08 0.94 13.94
C GLU A 447 -24.78 0.22 14.33
N CYS A 448 -24.82 -0.63 15.35
CA CYS A 448 -23.66 -1.43 15.76
C CYS A 448 -23.24 -2.41 14.65
N LEU A 449 -24.20 -3.06 14.00
CA LEU A 449 -23.94 -4.02 12.93
C LEU A 449 -23.43 -3.33 11.66
N GLU A 450 -23.98 -2.16 11.32
CA GLU A 450 -23.46 -1.32 10.23
C GLU A 450 -22.02 -0.84 10.52
N SER A 451 -21.76 -0.40 11.76
CA SER A 451 -20.42 -0.01 12.20
C SER A 451 -19.40 -1.16 12.11
N ILE A 452 -19.79 -2.38 12.46
CA ILE A 452 -18.93 -3.57 12.31
C ILE A 452 -18.66 -3.84 10.82
N ALA A 453 -19.68 -3.72 9.97
CA ALA A 453 -19.54 -3.94 8.54
C ALA A 453 -18.62 -2.91 7.87
N SER A 454 -18.72 -1.63 8.25
CA SER A 454 -17.89 -0.56 7.70
C SER A 454 -16.41 -0.72 8.09
N VAL A 455 -16.14 -1.09 9.34
CA VAL A 455 -14.80 -1.35 9.88
C VAL A 455 -14.04 -2.40 9.07
N TYR A 456 -14.70 -3.47 8.61
CA TYR A 456 -14.03 -4.58 7.92
C TYR A 456 -13.17 -4.08 6.75
N THR A 457 -13.71 -3.16 5.95
CA THR A 457 -12.99 -2.62 4.79
C THR A 457 -11.76 -1.81 5.19
N GLY A 458 -11.90 -0.91 6.17
CA GLY A 458 -10.81 -0.09 6.67
C GLY A 458 -9.72 -0.90 7.37
N LEU A 459 -10.09 -1.97 8.08
CA LEU A 459 -9.14 -2.88 8.73
C LEU A 459 -8.34 -3.68 7.68
N MET A 460 -8.98 -4.18 6.63
CA MET A 460 -8.29 -4.87 5.53
C MET A 460 -7.33 -3.93 4.77
N GLN A 461 -7.73 -2.67 4.55
CA GLN A 461 -6.85 -1.66 3.97
C GLN A 461 -5.64 -1.38 4.87
N GLY A 462 -5.87 -1.20 6.17
CA GLY A 462 -4.82 -1.01 7.16
C GLY A 462 -3.83 -2.19 7.22
N VAL A 463 -4.33 -3.43 7.16
CA VAL A 463 -3.48 -4.63 7.07
C VAL A 463 -2.61 -4.61 5.82
N GLY A 464 -3.18 -4.29 4.66
CA GLY A 464 -2.40 -4.20 3.41
C GLY A 464 -1.33 -3.11 3.45
N ALA A 465 -1.60 -1.97 4.09
CA ALA A 465 -0.58 -0.94 4.32
C ALA A 465 0.49 -1.41 5.32
N ALA A 466 0.09 -2.11 6.38
CA ALA A 466 1.01 -2.64 7.39
C ALA A 466 1.97 -3.67 6.81
N GLU A 467 1.50 -4.52 5.89
CA GLU A 467 2.35 -5.49 5.19
C GLU A 467 3.48 -4.82 4.43
N LYS A 468 3.18 -3.75 3.70
CA LYS A 468 4.17 -3.00 2.92
C LYS A 468 5.15 -2.23 3.81
N VAL A 469 4.68 -1.68 4.93
CA VAL A 469 5.54 -1.07 5.94
C VAL A 469 6.47 -2.11 6.56
N PHE A 470 5.95 -3.29 6.92
CA PHE A 470 6.74 -4.36 7.51
C PHE A 470 7.72 -4.99 6.53
N GLU A 471 7.41 -5.03 5.24
CA GLU A 471 8.35 -5.44 4.20
C GLU A 471 9.63 -4.61 4.27
N TYR A 472 9.52 -3.28 4.39
CA TYR A 472 10.68 -2.38 4.47
C TYR A 472 11.31 -2.37 5.86
N LEU A 473 10.51 -2.55 6.91
CA LEU A 473 11.02 -2.62 8.27
C LEU A 473 11.88 -3.87 8.51
N ASP A 474 11.51 -4.99 7.87
CA ASP A 474 12.19 -6.29 8.03
C ASP A 474 13.25 -6.58 6.99
N ARG A 475 13.27 -5.78 5.92
CA ARG A 475 14.26 -5.93 4.87
C ARG A 475 15.66 -5.81 5.46
N LYS A 476 16.37 -6.93 5.46
CA LYS A 476 17.80 -6.95 5.72
C LYS A 476 18.53 -6.46 4.47
N PRO A 477 19.47 -5.51 4.59
CA PRO A 477 20.27 -5.07 3.46
C PRO A 477 20.99 -6.26 2.82
N LYS A 478 20.99 -6.34 1.49
CA LYS A 478 21.69 -7.43 0.77
C LYS A 478 23.21 -7.28 0.89
N HIS A 479 23.66 -6.03 1.00
CA HIS A 479 25.05 -5.65 1.20
C HIS A 479 25.15 -4.88 2.53
N PRO A 480 25.34 -5.58 3.66
CA PRO A 480 25.36 -4.95 4.97
C PRO A 480 26.64 -4.15 5.20
N LEU A 481 26.51 -2.94 5.74
CA LEU A 481 27.61 -2.05 6.10
C LEU A 481 28.30 -2.46 7.42
N GLU A 482 28.54 -3.76 7.62
CA GLU A 482 29.02 -4.35 8.89
C GLU A 482 30.54 -4.56 8.96
N GLY A 483 31.31 -3.99 8.02
CA GLY A 483 32.76 -4.01 8.08
C GLY A 483 33.28 -3.49 9.43
N LYS A 484 34.32 -4.14 9.95
CA LYS A 484 34.84 -3.88 11.32
C LYS A 484 36.22 -3.26 11.33
N GLU A 485 36.87 -3.18 10.18
CA GLU A 485 38.25 -2.72 10.13
C GLU A 485 38.35 -1.19 10.16
N GLU A 486 39.20 -0.70 11.05
CA GLU A 486 39.58 0.71 11.18
C GLU A 486 41.10 0.81 11.43
N PRO A 487 41.95 0.68 10.39
CA PRO A 487 43.39 0.78 10.57
C PRO A 487 43.83 2.20 11.00
N ASP A 488 44.80 2.28 11.91
CA ASP A 488 45.35 3.58 12.34
C ASP A 488 46.05 4.34 11.20
N LYS A 489 46.59 3.60 10.22
CA LYS A 489 47.31 4.13 9.06
C LYS A 489 46.67 3.65 7.77
N CYS A 490 46.42 4.59 6.86
CA CYS A 490 45.98 4.35 5.49
C CYS A 490 46.97 5.00 4.54
N THR A 491 47.63 4.20 3.70
CA THR A 491 48.56 4.68 2.67
C THR A 491 47.81 5.19 1.44
N GLY A 492 46.63 4.64 1.15
CA GLY A 492 45.77 5.07 0.05
C GLY A 492 46.03 4.33 -1.28
N ILE A 493 46.65 3.15 -1.26
CA ILE A 493 46.83 2.34 -2.47
C ILE A 493 45.49 1.67 -2.80
N VAL A 494 44.99 1.84 -4.02
CA VAL A 494 43.74 1.20 -4.47
C VAL A 494 44.04 0.20 -5.58
N GLU A 495 43.52 -1.02 -5.48
CA GLU A 495 43.70 -2.06 -6.50
C GLU A 495 42.36 -2.64 -6.95
N PHE A 496 42.14 -2.68 -8.26
CA PHE A 496 41.09 -3.50 -8.89
C PHE A 496 41.75 -4.79 -9.37
N LYS A 497 41.24 -5.96 -8.95
CA LYS A 497 41.77 -7.29 -9.34
C LYS A 497 40.67 -8.13 -9.96
N ASP A 498 40.73 -8.33 -11.27
CA ASP A 498 39.80 -9.15 -12.08
C ASP A 498 38.31 -8.83 -11.83
N VAL A 499 37.98 -7.54 -11.78
CA VAL A 499 36.66 -7.08 -11.36
C VAL A 499 35.64 -7.21 -12.48
N THR A 500 34.59 -7.99 -12.24
CA THR A 500 33.40 -8.09 -13.08
C THR A 500 32.19 -7.56 -12.30
N PHE A 501 31.35 -6.74 -12.94
CA PHE A 501 30.24 -6.06 -12.26
C PHE A 501 29.03 -5.85 -13.17
N ALA A 502 27.84 -6.02 -12.60
CA ALA A 502 26.55 -5.70 -13.19
C ALA A 502 25.65 -5.00 -12.15
N TYR A 503 24.87 -4.01 -12.57
CA TYR A 503 23.94 -3.33 -11.67
C TYR A 503 22.80 -4.27 -11.23
N PRO A 504 22.32 -4.19 -9.98
CA PRO A 504 21.21 -5.03 -9.51
C PRO A 504 19.92 -4.91 -10.33
N THR A 505 19.68 -3.75 -10.94
CA THR A 505 18.53 -3.47 -11.81
C THR A 505 18.67 -4.10 -13.20
N ARG A 506 19.88 -4.48 -13.61
CA ARG A 506 20.21 -5.09 -14.92
C ARG A 506 21.27 -6.19 -14.77
N PRO A 507 20.96 -7.30 -14.07
CA PRO A 507 21.94 -8.33 -13.72
C PRO A 507 22.49 -9.10 -14.93
N GLU A 508 21.77 -9.10 -16.05
CA GLU A 508 22.13 -9.81 -17.29
C GLU A 508 23.21 -9.09 -18.12
N THR A 509 23.55 -7.85 -17.78
CA THR A 509 24.52 -7.04 -18.55
C THR A 509 25.72 -6.70 -17.68
N ASP A 510 26.83 -7.40 -17.92
CA ASP A 510 28.10 -7.11 -17.27
C ASP A 510 28.68 -5.79 -17.82
N VAL A 511 28.72 -4.77 -16.96
CA VAL A 511 29.23 -3.43 -17.24
C VAL A 511 30.75 -3.38 -17.16
N LEU A 512 31.35 -4.13 -16.23
CA LEU A 512 32.79 -4.33 -16.12
C LEU A 512 33.10 -5.81 -16.32
N GLN A 513 34.20 -6.11 -17.02
CA GLN A 513 34.61 -7.46 -17.41
C GLN A 513 36.11 -7.64 -17.15
N GLY A 514 36.46 -8.29 -16.04
CA GLY A 514 37.85 -8.60 -15.67
C GLY A 514 38.77 -7.37 -15.50
N VAL A 515 38.24 -6.24 -15.04
CA VAL A 515 38.99 -4.98 -14.91
C VAL A 515 40.08 -5.09 -13.85
N THR A 516 41.32 -4.76 -14.23
CA THR A 516 42.49 -4.79 -13.34
C THR A 516 43.34 -3.54 -13.53
N PHE A 517 43.56 -2.78 -12.45
CA PHE A 517 44.48 -1.63 -12.41
C PHE A 517 44.79 -1.22 -10.96
N THR A 518 45.81 -0.36 -10.79
CA THR A 518 46.24 0.13 -9.47
C THR A 518 46.34 1.65 -9.47
N LEU A 519 45.86 2.28 -8.40
CA LEU A 519 46.05 3.70 -8.08
C LEU A 519 47.09 3.81 -6.98
N ARG A 520 48.09 4.69 -7.16
CA ARG A 520 49.21 4.82 -6.23
C ARG A 520 49.15 6.15 -5.45
N PRO A 521 49.63 6.17 -4.20
CA PRO A 521 49.75 7.39 -3.40
C PRO A 521 50.65 8.41 -4.06
N GLY A 522 50.21 9.67 -4.07
CA GLY A 522 50.97 10.79 -4.63
C GLY A 522 50.86 10.93 -6.15
N GLU A 523 50.13 10.04 -6.82
CA GLU A 523 49.92 10.04 -8.26
C GLU A 523 48.48 10.45 -8.61
N VAL A 524 48.34 11.19 -9.71
CA VAL A 524 47.06 11.49 -10.34
C VAL A 524 46.81 10.47 -11.45
N THR A 525 45.78 9.63 -11.26
CA THR A 525 45.36 8.68 -12.29
C THR A 525 44.09 9.16 -12.98
N ALA A 526 44.13 9.30 -14.31
CA ALA A 526 42.97 9.63 -15.12
C ALA A 526 42.28 8.37 -15.67
N LEU A 527 40.97 8.26 -15.50
CA LEU A 527 40.13 7.21 -16.07
C LEU A 527 39.33 7.78 -17.24
N VAL A 528 39.65 7.34 -18.45
CA VAL A 528 39.09 7.87 -19.71
C VAL A 528 38.42 6.78 -20.54
N GLY A 529 37.48 7.16 -21.40
CA GLY A 529 36.82 6.23 -22.31
C GLY A 529 35.45 6.72 -22.77
N PRO A 530 34.84 6.06 -23.78
CA PRO A 530 33.51 6.41 -24.27
C PRO A 530 32.44 6.42 -23.17
N SER A 531 31.30 7.07 -23.43
CA SER A 531 30.14 6.96 -22.54
C SER A 531 29.68 5.49 -22.47
N GLY A 532 29.34 5.01 -21.28
CA GLY A 532 28.98 3.62 -21.05
C GLY A 532 30.15 2.63 -20.90
N SER A 533 31.41 3.08 -20.89
CA SER A 533 32.56 2.19 -20.71
C SER A 533 32.78 1.66 -19.27
N GLY A 534 31.99 2.11 -18.30
CA GLY A 534 32.03 1.64 -16.91
C GLY A 534 32.73 2.56 -15.89
N LYS A 535 33.20 3.75 -16.29
CA LYS A 535 33.94 4.71 -15.43
C LYS A 535 33.28 4.98 -14.06
N SER A 536 32.04 5.45 -14.06
CA SER A 536 31.29 5.72 -12.83
C SER A 536 30.97 4.45 -12.04
N SER A 537 30.96 3.28 -12.68
CA SER A 537 30.79 2.00 -11.99
C SER A 537 32.03 1.64 -11.18
N CYS A 538 33.24 1.95 -11.66
CA CYS A 538 34.46 1.82 -10.86
C CYS A 538 34.41 2.69 -9.60
N VAL A 539 33.88 3.91 -9.70
CA VAL A 539 33.68 4.80 -8.54
C VAL A 539 32.70 4.19 -7.55
N GLY A 540 31.54 3.71 -8.03
CA GLY A 540 30.55 3.07 -7.15
C GLY A 540 31.09 1.83 -6.42
N LEU A 541 31.98 1.05 -7.05
CA LEU A 541 32.63 -0.09 -6.41
C LEU A 541 33.70 0.36 -5.39
N LEU A 542 34.48 1.40 -5.67
CA LEU A 542 35.48 1.94 -4.75
C LEU A 542 34.84 2.57 -3.50
N GLU A 543 33.71 3.25 -3.67
CA GLU A 543 32.89 3.77 -2.57
C GLU A 543 32.08 2.66 -1.85
N ASN A 544 32.24 1.39 -2.24
CA ASN A 544 31.52 0.25 -1.68
C ASN A 544 29.98 0.41 -1.73
N PHE A 545 29.47 1.12 -2.73
CA PHE A 545 28.02 1.28 -2.97
C PHE A 545 27.40 0.00 -3.52
N TYR A 546 28.20 -0.77 -4.25
CA TYR A 546 27.83 -2.07 -4.79
C TYR A 546 28.96 -3.09 -4.57
N PRO A 547 28.64 -4.37 -4.35
CA PRO A 547 29.62 -5.43 -4.39
C PRO A 547 29.95 -5.84 -5.84
N PRO A 548 31.20 -6.22 -6.14
CA PRO A 548 31.54 -6.83 -7.43
C PRO A 548 30.92 -8.25 -7.54
N LYS A 549 30.66 -8.70 -8.77
CA LYS A 549 30.17 -10.06 -9.07
C LYS A 549 31.30 -11.09 -9.03
N GLN A 550 32.48 -10.69 -9.50
CA GLN A 550 33.73 -11.44 -9.44
C GLN A 550 34.89 -10.47 -9.24
N GLY A 551 35.98 -10.94 -8.64
CA GLY A 551 37.16 -10.13 -8.33
C GLY A 551 36.99 -9.30 -7.06
N HIS A 552 37.97 -8.45 -6.78
CA HIS A 552 37.98 -7.62 -5.57
C HIS A 552 38.49 -6.20 -5.86
N VAL A 553 37.89 -5.23 -5.17
CA VAL A 553 38.43 -3.87 -5.04
C VAL A 553 39.06 -3.76 -3.67
N LEU A 554 40.34 -3.42 -3.64
CA LEU A 554 41.16 -3.38 -2.43
C LEU A 554 41.60 -1.95 -2.12
N LEU A 555 41.61 -1.60 -0.84
CA LEU A 555 42.29 -0.43 -0.28
C LEU A 555 43.40 -0.93 0.63
N ASP A 556 44.65 -0.54 0.37
CA ASP A 556 45.86 -0.97 1.10
C ASP A 556 45.97 -2.50 1.25
N GLY A 557 45.59 -3.22 0.19
CA GLY A 557 45.65 -4.69 0.10
C GLY A 557 44.46 -5.43 0.70
N LYS A 558 43.47 -4.73 1.28
CA LYS A 558 42.28 -5.33 1.87
C LYS A 558 40.99 -4.96 1.14
N PRO A 559 40.02 -5.88 0.99
CA PRO A 559 38.75 -5.58 0.31
C PRO A 559 37.98 -4.42 0.94
N VAL A 560 37.41 -3.53 0.12
CA VAL A 560 36.67 -2.34 0.56
C VAL A 560 35.44 -2.66 1.42
N ASP A 561 34.86 -3.84 1.27
CA ASP A 561 33.72 -4.33 2.04
C ASP A 561 34.06 -4.77 3.48
N THR A 562 35.34 -4.99 3.79
CA THR A 562 35.80 -5.34 5.14
C THR A 562 35.94 -4.14 6.07
N TYR A 563 36.08 -2.94 5.51
CA TYR A 563 36.24 -1.70 6.26
C TYR A 563 34.94 -1.22 6.88
N GLN A 564 35.02 -0.61 8.06
CA GLN A 564 33.89 0.10 8.63
C GLN A 564 33.49 1.25 7.69
N HIS A 565 32.20 1.33 7.34
CA HIS A 565 31.68 2.30 6.37
C HIS A 565 32.06 3.76 6.73
N ALA A 566 31.92 4.15 8.00
CA ALA A 566 32.32 5.48 8.46
C ALA A 566 33.82 5.76 8.28
N TYR A 567 34.67 4.76 8.51
CA TYR A 567 36.10 4.87 8.31
C TYR A 567 36.45 4.99 6.82
N LEU A 568 35.88 4.13 5.96
CA LEU A 568 36.11 4.17 4.51
C LEU A 568 35.81 5.57 3.95
N HIS A 569 34.63 6.13 4.25
CA HIS A 569 34.23 7.47 3.78
C HIS A 569 34.85 8.65 4.57
N SER A 570 35.70 8.37 5.55
CA SER A 570 36.63 9.36 6.12
C SER A 570 37.95 9.42 5.36
N ARG A 571 38.35 8.31 4.72
CA ARG A 571 39.61 8.18 3.98
C ARG A 571 39.43 8.32 2.47
N VAL A 572 38.27 7.97 1.94
CA VAL A 572 37.89 8.11 0.53
C VAL A 572 36.83 9.21 0.43
N ALA A 573 37.05 10.19 -0.43
CA ALA A 573 36.08 11.27 -0.66
C ALA A 573 35.76 11.42 -2.15
N LEU A 574 34.47 11.52 -2.46
CA LEU A 574 33.95 11.68 -3.80
C LEU A 574 33.41 13.09 -4.04
N VAL A 575 33.83 13.69 -5.16
CA VAL A 575 33.16 14.81 -5.81
C VAL A 575 32.50 14.29 -7.08
N GLY A 576 31.18 14.12 -7.05
CA GLY A 576 30.42 13.60 -8.19
C GLY A 576 30.20 14.63 -9.30
N GLN A 577 29.83 14.13 -10.48
CA GLN A 577 29.57 14.92 -11.70
C GLN A 577 28.49 16.00 -11.49
N GLU A 578 27.37 15.62 -10.86
CA GLU A 578 26.32 16.54 -10.43
C GLU A 578 26.28 16.64 -8.90
N PRO A 579 27.06 17.55 -8.30
CA PRO A 579 27.14 17.65 -6.86
C PRO A 579 25.81 18.10 -6.25
N VAL A 580 25.23 17.24 -5.41
CA VAL A 580 24.02 17.53 -4.66
C VAL A 580 24.37 18.19 -3.32
N LEU A 581 23.75 19.34 -3.06
CA LEU A 581 23.77 20.04 -1.77
C LEU A 581 22.42 19.90 -1.07
N PHE A 582 22.45 19.87 0.26
CA PHE A 582 21.25 19.83 1.08
C PHE A 582 20.70 21.24 1.30
N ALA A 583 19.38 21.36 1.50
CA ALA A 583 18.70 22.62 1.82
C ALA A 583 19.08 23.09 3.24
N ARG A 584 20.27 23.66 3.34
CA ARG A 584 21.02 24.04 4.53
C ARG A 584 21.94 25.21 4.19
N THR A 585 22.62 25.78 5.18
CA THR A 585 23.61 26.83 4.92
C THR A 585 24.83 26.27 4.15
N ILE A 586 25.64 27.16 3.56
CA ILE A 586 26.89 26.75 2.91
C ILE A 586 27.84 26.09 3.92
N GLU A 587 27.96 26.65 5.13
CA GLU A 587 28.76 26.07 6.21
C GLU A 587 28.34 24.63 6.55
N GLU A 588 27.04 24.41 6.75
CA GLU A 588 26.47 23.08 7.07
C GLU A 588 26.63 22.07 5.93
N ASN A 589 26.69 22.55 4.69
CA ASN A 589 27.00 21.71 3.53
C ASN A 589 28.47 21.33 3.48
N ILE A 590 29.39 22.27 3.76
CA ILE A 590 30.84 21.97 3.80
C ILE A 590 31.15 21.00 4.95
N THR A 591 30.61 21.24 6.13
CA THR A 591 30.83 20.43 7.34
C THR A 591 29.95 19.18 7.43
N TYR A 592 29.23 18.83 6.36
CA TYR A 592 28.23 17.76 6.37
C TYR A 592 28.82 16.43 6.88
N GLY A 593 28.28 15.92 7.98
CA GLY A 593 28.71 14.65 8.61
C GLY A 593 29.94 14.78 9.53
N LEU A 594 30.39 16.00 9.83
CA LEU A 594 31.40 16.30 10.84
C LEU A 594 30.75 17.08 11.99
N THR A 595 31.28 16.92 13.20
CA THR A 595 30.85 17.66 14.41
C THR A 595 31.96 18.60 14.87
N ASP A 596 31.58 19.78 15.37
CA ASP A 596 32.48 20.74 16.03
C ASP A 596 33.69 21.20 15.18
N VAL A 597 33.46 21.48 13.89
CA VAL A 597 34.52 22.00 13.01
C VAL A 597 34.68 23.51 13.20
N ALA A 598 35.89 23.97 13.49
CA ALA A 598 36.17 25.39 13.63
C ALA A 598 35.97 26.14 12.30
N MET A 599 35.36 27.33 12.37
CA MET A 599 35.09 28.15 11.18
C MET A 599 36.36 28.51 10.40
N GLU A 600 37.49 28.65 11.08
CA GLU A 600 38.79 28.87 10.43
C GLU A 600 39.15 27.73 9.46
N THR A 601 38.88 26.48 9.85
CA THR A 601 39.11 25.31 8.98
C THR A 601 38.15 25.30 7.79
N VAL A 602 36.89 25.71 8.01
CA VAL A 602 35.90 25.86 6.94
C VAL A 602 36.36 26.91 5.93
N VAL A 603 36.82 28.07 6.39
CA VAL A 603 37.34 29.15 5.55
C VAL A 603 38.58 28.69 4.78
N GLN A 604 39.58 28.11 5.45
CA GLN A 604 40.79 27.60 4.82
C GLN A 604 40.48 26.57 3.72
N THR A 605 39.53 25.66 3.97
CA THR A 605 39.13 24.64 3.00
C THR A 605 38.36 25.24 1.83
N ALA A 606 37.47 26.19 2.10
CA ALA A 606 36.75 26.93 1.07
C ALA A 606 37.72 27.74 0.19
N THR A 607 38.76 28.36 0.75
CA THR A 607 39.80 29.05 -0.02
C THR A 607 40.55 28.07 -0.93
N LYS A 608 40.94 26.89 -0.42
CA LYS A 608 41.55 25.83 -1.25
C LYS A 608 40.65 25.37 -2.40
N ALA A 609 39.33 25.34 -2.19
CA ALA A 609 38.36 24.99 -3.23
C ALA A 609 37.97 26.16 -4.16
N ASN A 610 38.64 27.31 -4.06
CA ASN A 610 38.29 28.56 -4.75
C ASN A 610 36.84 29.02 -4.48
N ALA A 611 36.28 28.67 -3.32
CA ALA A 611 34.91 28.95 -2.95
C ALA A 611 34.77 30.20 -2.08
N HIS A 612 35.80 30.57 -1.32
CA HIS A 612 35.74 31.65 -0.34
C HIS A 612 35.25 32.98 -0.93
N ASP A 613 35.84 33.40 -2.05
CA ASP A 613 35.60 34.73 -2.63
C ASP A 613 34.12 34.91 -3.00
N PHE A 614 33.51 33.95 -3.70
CA PHE A 614 32.10 34.05 -4.04
C PHE A 614 31.20 33.88 -2.82
N ILE A 615 31.60 33.08 -1.82
CA ILE A 615 30.81 32.93 -0.59
C ILE A 615 30.73 34.27 0.13
N THR A 616 31.85 35.00 0.23
CA THR A 616 31.87 36.31 0.91
C THR A 616 31.10 37.41 0.18
N THR A 617 30.90 37.30 -1.14
CA THR A 617 30.07 38.26 -1.89
C THR A 617 28.56 38.02 -1.72
N LEU A 618 28.15 36.86 -1.20
CA LEU A 618 26.75 36.59 -0.88
C LEU A 618 26.32 37.41 0.35
N HIS A 619 25.07 37.90 0.34
CA HIS A 619 24.53 38.75 1.41
C HIS A 619 24.65 38.14 2.82
N LYS A 620 24.55 36.81 2.96
CA LYS A 620 24.66 36.11 4.25
C LYS A 620 25.99 35.36 4.42
N GLY A 621 26.94 35.51 3.49
CA GLY A 621 28.21 34.79 3.54
C GLY A 621 28.00 33.27 3.61
N TYR A 622 28.71 32.63 4.54
CA TYR A 622 28.59 31.19 4.83
C TYR A 622 27.24 30.75 5.40
N ASN A 623 26.46 31.69 5.96
CA ASN A 623 25.10 31.45 6.46
C ASN A 623 24.04 31.55 5.36
N THR A 624 24.45 31.63 4.08
CA THR A 624 23.51 31.62 2.95
C THR A 624 22.91 30.22 2.80
N ASP A 625 21.58 30.12 2.81
CA ASP A 625 20.87 28.89 2.48
C ASP A 625 21.00 28.58 0.99
N VAL A 626 21.30 27.32 0.62
CA VAL A 626 21.49 26.96 -0.80
C VAL A 626 20.21 26.45 -1.49
N GLY A 627 19.14 26.21 -0.73
CA GLY A 627 17.88 25.63 -1.21
C GLY A 627 17.96 24.14 -1.57
N GLU A 628 16.84 23.55 -1.99
CA GLU A 628 16.78 22.13 -2.35
C GLU A 628 17.71 21.82 -3.54
N LYS A 629 18.56 20.79 -3.40
CA LYS A 629 19.61 20.43 -4.37
C LYS A 629 20.51 21.61 -4.77
N GLY A 630 20.67 22.58 -3.88
CA GLY A 630 21.48 23.77 -4.10
C GLY A 630 20.97 24.70 -5.20
N ILE A 631 19.67 24.72 -5.54
CA ILE A 631 19.13 25.46 -6.71
C ILE A 631 19.47 26.96 -6.72
N GLN A 632 19.81 27.55 -5.57
CA GLN A 632 20.15 28.98 -5.47
C GLN A 632 21.60 29.30 -5.90
N LEU A 633 22.43 28.28 -6.12
CA LEU A 633 23.81 28.43 -6.57
C LEU A 633 23.95 28.04 -8.05
N SER A 634 24.86 28.69 -8.77
CA SER A 634 25.25 28.29 -10.12
C SER A 634 25.92 26.90 -10.12
N GLY A 635 25.94 26.21 -11.26
CA GLY A 635 26.57 24.88 -11.36
C GLY A 635 28.01 24.87 -10.84
N GLY A 636 28.85 25.81 -11.29
CA GLY A 636 30.23 25.95 -10.81
C GLY A 636 30.35 26.32 -9.33
N GLN A 637 29.42 27.10 -8.76
CA GLN A 637 29.39 27.40 -7.32
C GLN A 637 29.08 26.13 -6.51
N LYS A 638 28.07 25.35 -6.90
CA LYS A 638 27.75 24.07 -6.24
C LYS A 638 28.94 23.12 -6.23
N GLN A 639 29.66 23.08 -7.36
CA GLN A 639 30.82 22.23 -7.54
C GLN A 639 31.97 22.62 -6.60
N ARG A 640 32.28 23.91 -6.49
CA ARG A 640 33.29 24.40 -5.53
C ARG A 640 32.92 24.12 -4.06
N VAL A 641 31.64 24.25 -3.69
CA VAL A 641 31.17 23.85 -2.34
C VAL A 641 31.34 22.35 -2.10
N ALA A 642 31.04 21.51 -3.10
CA ALA A 642 31.23 20.07 -3.00
C ALA A 642 32.71 19.66 -2.91
N ILE A 643 33.60 20.36 -3.60
CA ILE A 643 35.05 20.18 -3.46
C ILE A 643 35.49 20.55 -2.04
N ALA A 644 35.03 21.68 -1.50
CA ALA A 644 35.32 22.05 -0.11
C ALA A 644 34.82 21.00 0.89
N ARG A 645 33.61 20.45 0.67
CA ARG A 645 33.03 19.35 1.47
C ARG A 645 33.86 18.06 1.42
N ALA A 646 34.52 17.77 0.30
CA ALA A 646 35.43 16.63 0.19
C ALA A 646 36.76 16.89 0.91
N LEU A 647 37.36 18.07 0.70
CA LEU A 647 38.67 18.42 1.23
C LEU A 647 38.70 18.59 2.75
N ILE A 648 37.60 19.02 3.38
CA ILE A 648 37.56 19.26 4.83
C ILE A 648 37.75 17.97 5.64
N ARG A 649 37.50 16.81 5.02
CA ARG A 649 37.68 15.48 5.61
C ARG A 649 39.14 15.01 5.59
N ASN A 650 40.03 15.72 4.89
CA ASN A 650 41.43 15.33 4.67
C ASN A 650 41.59 13.87 4.20
N PRO A 651 40.99 13.51 3.04
CA PRO A 651 40.98 12.13 2.54
C PRO A 651 42.37 11.66 2.10
N ARG A 652 42.60 10.34 2.12
CA ARG A 652 43.77 9.69 1.52
C ARG A 652 43.56 9.37 0.04
N VAL A 653 42.32 9.12 -0.35
CA VAL A 653 41.91 8.86 -1.73
C VAL A 653 40.86 9.90 -2.11
N LEU A 654 41.12 10.69 -3.15
CA LEU A 654 40.20 11.70 -3.66
C LEU A 654 39.71 11.27 -5.04
N ILE A 655 38.39 11.15 -5.20
CA ILE A 655 37.74 10.80 -6.46
C ILE A 655 37.06 12.05 -7.01
N LEU A 656 37.41 12.40 -8.25
CA LEU A 656 36.88 13.56 -8.96
C LEU A 656 36.18 13.07 -10.22
N ASP A 657 34.85 12.93 -10.18
CA ASP A 657 34.05 12.53 -11.34
C ASP A 657 33.56 13.78 -12.06
N GLU A 658 34.22 14.16 -13.16
CA GLU A 658 33.92 15.38 -13.92
C GLU A 658 33.79 16.66 -13.06
N ALA A 659 34.58 16.74 -11.99
CA ALA A 659 34.50 17.80 -10.98
C ALA A 659 34.83 19.23 -11.47
N THR A 660 35.13 19.42 -12.76
CA THR A 660 35.36 20.73 -13.39
C THR A 660 34.46 21.02 -14.59
N SER A 661 33.51 20.14 -14.92
CA SER A 661 32.70 20.24 -16.13
C SER A 661 31.81 21.48 -16.19
N ALA A 662 31.29 21.93 -15.03
CA ALA A 662 30.42 23.10 -14.90
C ALA A 662 31.17 24.40 -14.55
N LEU A 663 32.50 24.35 -14.48
CA LEU A 663 33.36 25.51 -14.25
C LEU A 663 33.74 26.18 -15.58
N ASP A 664 33.80 27.51 -15.54
CA ASP A 664 34.48 28.31 -16.55
C ASP A 664 35.99 28.03 -16.54
N ALA A 665 36.68 28.37 -17.63
CA ALA A 665 38.09 28.01 -17.83
C ALA A 665 39.03 28.59 -16.75
N GLU A 666 38.74 29.80 -16.25
CA GLU A 666 39.54 30.44 -15.20
C GLU A 666 39.33 29.73 -13.87
N SER A 667 38.08 29.53 -13.44
CA SER A 667 37.77 28.79 -12.22
C SER A 667 38.28 27.35 -12.26
N GLU A 668 38.20 26.67 -13.41
CA GLU A 668 38.76 25.33 -13.60
C GLU A 668 40.28 25.34 -13.38
N HIS A 669 40.99 26.28 -13.99
CA HIS A 669 42.45 26.36 -13.86
C HIS A 669 42.89 26.53 -12.41
N ILE A 670 42.22 27.41 -11.66
CA ILE A 670 42.48 27.66 -10.24
C ILE A 670 42.20 26.40 -9.41
N VAL A 671 41.06 25.74 -9.64
CA VAL A 671 40.70 24.51 -8.92
C VAL A 671 41.69 23.39 -9.24
N GLN A 672 42.09 23.22 -10.49
CA GLN A 672 43.11 22.23 -10.88
C GLN A 672 44.47 22.52 -10.22
N GLN A 673 44.88 23.78 -10.16
CA GLN A 673 46.13 24.18 -9.49
C GLN A 673 46.08 23.92 -7.98
N ALA A 674 44.93 24.16 -7.35
CA ALA A 674 44.73 23.81 -5.96
C ALA A 674 44.77 22.29 -5.74
N LEU A 675 44.10 21.51 -6.61
CA LEU A 675 44.10 20.05 -6.54
C LEU A 675 45.49 19.43 -6.79
N SER A 676 46.26 19.98 -7.73
CA SER A 676 47.65 19.51 -7.98
C SER A 676 48.59 19.83 -6.81
N SER A 677 48.36 20.93 -6.08
CA SER A 677 49.14 21.22 -4.87
C SER A 677 48.88 20.21 -3.74
N ILE A 678 47.73 19.54 -3.77
CA ILE A 678 47.26 18.59 -2.76
C ILE A 678 47.55 17.13 -3.20
N SER A 679 47.66 16.87 -4.51
CA SER A 679 47.84 15.52 -5.06
C SER A 679 49.12 14.83 -4.59
N HIS A 680 50.19 15.58 -4.27
CA HIS A 680 51.43 14.98 -3.77
C HIS A 680 51.28 14.19 -2.45
N GLN A 681 50.20 14.42 -1.69
CA GLN A 681 49.94 13.73 -0.42
C GLN A 681 48.78 12.74 -0.51
N HIS A 682 48.10 12.63 -1.66
CA HIS A 682 46.84 11.91 -1.82
C HIS A 682 46.88 11.03 -3.07
N THR A 683 46.13 9.94 -3.07
CA THR A 683 45.84 9.19 -4.28
C THR A 683 44.66 9.88 -4.98
N VAL A 684 44.83 10.34 -6.22
CA VAL A 684 43.75 11.07 -6.92
C VAL A 684 43.27 10.26 -8.12
N LEU A 685 41.99 9.91 -8.13
CA LEU A 685 41.31 9.32 -9.28
C LEU A 685 40.46 10.39 -9.97
N VAL A 686 40.75 10.69 -11.23
CA VAL A 686 40.01 11.69 -12.01
C VAL A 686 39.30 11.02 -13.17
N ILE A 687 37.98 11.14 -13.26
CA ILE A 687 37.23 10.84 -14.48
C ILE A 687 37.12 12.15 -15.25
N ALA A 688 37.88 12.25 -16.33
CA ALA A 688 37.96 13.48 -17.11
C ALA A 688 37.46 13.26 -18.54
N HIS A 689 36.60 14.18 -18.96
CA HIS A 689 36.21 14.37 -20.35
C HIS A 689 36.93 15.58 -20.99
N ARG A 690 37.77 16.31 -20.24
CA ARG A 690 38.57 17.46 -20.73
C ARG A 690 40.04 17.08 -20.89
N LEU A 691 40.60 17.33 -22.08
CA LEU A 691 41.99 16.99 -22.42
C LEU A 691 43.01 17.59 -21.43
N SER A 692 42.79 18.84 -21.02
CA SER A 692 43.67 19.58 -20.08
C SER A 692 43.90 18.86 -18.74
N THR A 693 42.93 18.07 -18.29
CA THR A 693 43.02 17.32 -17.03
C THR A 693 43.71 15.97 -17.24
N VAL A 694 43.48 15.35 -18.40
CA VAL A 694 44.03 14.04 -18.75
C VAL A 694 45.51 14.13 -19.11
N GLU A 695 45.91 15.20 -19.82
CA GLU A 695 47.30 15.42 -20.25
C GLU A 695 48.28 15.51 -19.07
N LYS A 696 47.83 16.08 -17.94
CA LYS A 696 48.63 16.27 -16.72
C LYS A 696 48.62 15.06 -15.78
N ALA A 697 47.93 13.97 -16.13
CA ALA A 697 47.85 12.80 -15.27
C ALA A 697 49.14 11.96 -15.36
N ASP A 698 49.60 11.46 -14.20
CA ASP A 698 50.78 10.61 -14.11
C ASP A 698 50.53 9.22 -14.75
N ASN A 699 49.29 8.74 -14.66
CA ASN A 699 48.85 7.48 -15.25
C ASN A 699 47.46 7.66 -15.87
N ILE A 700 47.26 7.15 -17.09
CA ILE A 700 45.99 7.21 -17.79
C ILE A 700 45.52 5.78 -18.05
N ILE A 701 44.28 5.48 -17.66
CA ILE A 701 43.63 4.19 -17.86
C ILE A 701 42.47 4.40 -18.83
N VAL A 702 42.50 3.71 -19.97
CA VAL A 702 41.48 3.80 -21.00
C VAL A 702 40.55 2.60 -20.88
N LEU A 703 39.28 2.86 -20.54
CA LEU A 703 38.23 1.85 -20.51
C LEU A 703 37.46 1.80 -21.84
N ASP A 704 37.31 0.61 -22.39
CA ASP A 704 36.42 0.33 -23.52
C ASP A 704 35.58 -0.91 -23.25
N ARG A 705 34.27 -0.79 -23.45
CA ARG A 705 33.29 -1.88 -23.27
C ARG A 705 33.44 -2.68 -21.96
N GLY A 706 33.84 -2.00 -20.88
CA GLY A 706 34.00 -2.64 -19.57
C GLY A 706 35.35 -3.31 -19.32
N CYS A 707 36.33 -3.16 -20.22
CA CYS A 707 37.69 -3.69 -20.08
C CYS A 707 38.73 -2.56 -20.09
N VAL A 708 39.89 -2.79 -19.49
CA VAL A 708 41.06 -1.89 -19.64
C VAL A 708 41.68 -2.14 -21.02
N ALA A 709 41.56 -1.19 -21.92
CA ALA A 709 42.07 -1.28 -23.28
C ALA A 709 43.54 -0.84 -23.37
N GLU A 710 43.88 0.28 -22.74
CA GLU A 710 45.21 0.88 -22.75
C GLU A 710 45.53 1.49 -21.38
N GLN A 711 46.82 1.51 -21.03
CA GLN A 711 47.30 2.17 -19.82
C GLN A 711 48.71 2.74 -20.04
N GLY A 712 48.96 3.97 -19.58
CA GLY A 712 50.28 4.61 -19.67
C GLY A 712 50.22 6.12 -19.48
N THR A 713 51.33 6.80 -19.75
CA THR A 713 51.38 8.28 -19.73
C THR A 713 50.80 8.86 -21.02
N HIS A 714 50.46 10.16 -21.02
CA HIS A 714 49.94 10.85 -22.21
C HIS A 714 50.84 10.63 -23.44
N GLY A 715 52.15 10.85 -23.29
CA GLY A 715 53.11 10.68 -24.38
C GLY A 715 53.20 9.24 -24.91
N GLN A 716 53.14 8.24 -24.02
CA GLN A 716 53.16 6.83 -24.40
C GLN A 716 51.91 6.44 -25.20
N LEU A 717 50.74 6.86 -24.72
CA LEU A 717 49.47 6.53 -25.36
C LEU A 717 49.29 7.27 -26.69
N MET A 718 49.76 8.52 -26.81
CA MET A 718 49.75 9.25 -28.09
C MET A 718 50.67 8.58 -29.13
N ALA A 719 51.85 8.10 -28.73
CA ALA A 719 52.76 7.40 -29.61
C ALA A 719 52.22 6.03 -30.07
N SER A 720 51.39 5.38 -29.26
CA SER A 720 50.81 4.07 -29.57
C SER A 720 49.76 4.10 -30.70
N GLY A 721 49.18 5.27 -31.00
CA GLY A 721 48.13 5.41 -32.03
C GLY A 721 46.83 4.66 -31.72
N GLY A 722 46.61 4.28 -30.46
CA GLY A 722 45.49 3.48 -30.00
C GLY A 722 44.15 4.21 -29.87
N LEU A 723 43.24 3.65 -29.07
CA LEU A 723 41.96 4.22 -28.71
C LEU A 723 42.12 5.58 -28.01
N TYR A 724 43.11 5.74 -27.13
CA TYR A 724 43.40 7.02 -26.50
C TYR A 724 43.66 8.12 -27.52
N PHE A 725 44.56 7.87 -28.47
CA PHE A 725 44.91 8.81 -29.54
C PHE A 725 43.67 9.23 -30.34
N LYS A 726 42.80 8.27 -30.69
CA LYS A 726 41.54 8.56 -31.40
C LYS A 726 40.58 9.41 -30.58
N LEU A 727 40.48 9.18 -29.26
CA LEU A 727 39.65 9.99 -28.36
C LEU A 727 40.17 11.43 -28.28
N VAL A 728 41.49 11.60 -28.12
CA VAL A 728 42.14 12.92 -28.10
C VAL A 728 41.94 13.65 -29.42
N GLN A 729 42.21 12.99 -30.56
CA GLN A 729 42.06 13.58 -31.89
C GLN A 729 40.61 14.04 -32.14
N ARG A 730 39.61 13.24 -31.76
CA ARG A 730 38.20 13.61 -31.88
C ARG A 730 37.85 14.83 -31.01
N GLN A 731 38.46 14.93 -29.84
CA GLN A 731 38.23 16.05 -28.93
C GLN A 731 38.88 17.35 -29.43
N VAL A 732 40.08 17.27 -30.02
CA VAL A 732 40.75 18.42 -30.65
C VAL A 732 40.00 18.89 -31.90
N LEU A 733 39.59 17.97 -32.78
CA LEU A 733 38.79 18.30 -33.98
C LEU A 733 37.40 18.87 -33.64
N GLY A 734 36.79 18.42 -32.54
CA GLY A 734 35.54 18.96 -32.02
C GLY A 734 35.67 20.37 -31.40
N MET A 735 36.90 20.78 -31.03
CA MET A 735 37.21 22.15 -30.60
C MET A 735 37.47 23.07 -31.80
N GLU A 736 38.08 22.57 -32.89
CA GLU A 736 38.34 23.35 -34.12
C GLU A 736 37.08 23.65 -34.94
N THR A 737 36.07 22.79 -34.91
CA THR A 737 34.80 23.00 -35.64
C THR A 737 33.85 24.02 -35.00
N GLY A 738 34.20 24.57 -33.83
CA GLY A 738 33.44 25.62 -33.16
C GLY A 738 33.74 27.06 -33.62
N SER A 739 34.68 27.28 -34.54
CA SER A 739 35.06 28.65 -34.96
C SER A 739 35.20 28.89 -36.46
N GLU A 740 35.11 27.89 -37.33
CA GLU A 740 35.15 28.12 -38.79
C GLU A 740 34.25 27.14 -39.57
N VAL A 741 32.95 27.44 -39.65
CA VAL A 741 32.12 27.01 -40.80
C VAL A 741 31.10 28.11 -41.11
N LEU A 742 31.55 29.14 -41.83
CA LEU A 742 30.72 29.93 -42.75
C LEU A 742 31.35 29.75 -44.13
N HIS A 743 30.71 28.90 -44.93
CA HIS A 743 30.88 28.62 -46.38
C HIS A 743 32.22 28.92 -47.06
N PRO A 744 32.67 27.96 -47.87
CA PRO A 744 32.71 28.26 -49.31
C PRO A 744 32.01 27.21 -50.18
N ASP A 745 31.58 27.72 -51.33
CA ASP A 745 30.79 27.11 -52.39
C ASP A 745 31.33 25.77 -52.92
N GLU A 746 30.42 24.83 -53.18
CA GLU A 746 30.57 23.89 -54.29
C GLU A 746 29.33 23.91 -55.19
N GLN A 747 29.53 24.48 -56.37
CA GLN A 747 28.72 24.25 -57.55
C GLN A 747 28.83 22.77 -57.97
N SER A 748 27.72 22.04 -57.98
CA SER A 748 27.49 21.04 -59.04
C SER A 748 25.98 20.84 -59.21
N GLY A 749 25.50 21.15 -60.42
CA GLY A 749 24.09 21.40 -60.67
C GLY A 749 23.27 20.19 -61.06
N TRP A 750 21.96 20.34 -60.94
CA TRP A 750 20.97 19.63 -61.75
C TRP A 750 19.89 20.62 -62.19
N ARG A 751 19.81 20.82 -63.51
CA ARG A 751 18.81 21.64 -64.20
C ARG A 751 17.41 21.04 -64.06
N ALA A 752 16.44 21.93 -63.91
CA ALA A 752 15.03 21.66 -64.09
C ALA A 752 14.72 21.28 -65.55
N GLU A 753 13.91 20.24 -65.74
CA GLU A 753 13.02 20.11 -66.90
C GLU A 753 11.60 19.84 -66.42
N ALA A 754 10.77 20.87 -66.49
CA ALA A 754 9.33 20.75 -66.47
C ALA A 754 8.85 20.26 -67.85
N ARG A 755 8.21 19.09 -67.90
CA ARG A 755 7.26 18.75 -68.97
C ARG A 755 6.00 18.18 -68.34
N GLY A 756 4.91 18.91 -68.53
CA GLY A 756 3.59 18.51 -68.09
C GLY A 756 3.06 17.31 -68.85
N ARG A 757 2.14 16.59 -68.20
CA ARG A 757 1.05 15.89 -68.86
C ARG A 757 -0.21 15.98 -68.00
N GLN A 758 -1.22 16.59 -68.61
CA GLN A 758 -2.63 16.57 -68.24
C GLN A 758 -3.11 15.16 -67.88
N HIS A 759 -3.91 15.06 -66.82
CA HIS A 759 -5.17 14.32 -66.90
C HIS A 759 -6.25 14.98 -66.03
N ARG A 760 -7.36 15.31 -66.71
CA ARG A 760 -8.65 15.78 -66.19
C ARG A 760 -9.35 14.73 -65.34
N GLY A 761 -10.12 15.19 -64.36
CA GLY A 761 -11.21 14.47 -63.72
C GLY A 761 -11.98 15.39 -62.77
N ASP A 762 -12.97 16.11 -63.29
CA ASP A 762 -13.95 16.90 -62.52
C ASP A 762 -14.82 16.00 -61.62
N SER A 763 -15.13 16.48 -60.42
CA SER A 763 -16.52 16.57 -59.94
C SER A 763 -16.59 17.30 -58.59
N SER A 764 -17.29 18.42 -58.61
CA SER A 764 -17.82 19.16 -57.47
C SER A 764 -18.98 18.42 -56.80
N ALA A 765 -19.09 18.47 -55.47
CA ALA A 765 -20.26 19.01 -54.74
C ALA A 765 -20.30 18.64 -53.24
N SER A 766 -20.88 19.58 -52.50
CA SER A 766 -21.56 19.49 -51.19
C SER A 766 -20.74 19.59 -49.90
N GLU A 767 -20.77 20.81 -49.37
CA GLU A 767 -20.80 21.15 -47.95
C GLU A 767 -21.87 20.34 -47.21
N SER A 768 -21.56 19.89 -45.99
CA SER A 768 -22.58 19.62 -44.98
C SER A 768 -22.03 19.97 -43.59
N GLU A 769 -22.77 20.85 -42.94
CA GLU A 769 -22.65 21.28 -41.56
C GLU A 769 -22.75 20.08 -40.60
N CYS A 770 -21.96 20.07 -39.53
CA CYS A 770 -22.20 19.24 -38.37
C CYS A 770 -22.45 20.14 -37.16
N ASP A 771 -23.73 20.27 -36.84
CA ASP A 771 -24.29 20.68 -35.56
C ASP A 771 -23.71 19.83 -34.42
N VAL A 772 -23.12 20.48 -33.43
CA VAL A 772 -22.85 19.90 -32.11
C VAL A 772 -23.73 20.63 -31.11
N ARG A 773 -24.79 19.96 -30.65
CA ARG A 773 -25.56 20.35 -29.46
C ARG A 773 -25.15 19.49 -28.27
N TYR A 774 -24.91 20.21 -27.18
CA TYR A 774 -24.38 19.78 -25.88
C TYR A 774 -25.31 18.87 -25.07
#